data_AF-G1XEW4-F1
#
_entry.id   AF-G1XEW4-F1
#
_cell.length_a   1.000
_cell.length_b   1.000
_cell.length_c   1.000
_cell.angle_alpha   90.00
_cell.angle_beta   90.00
_cell.angle_gamma   90.00
#
_symmetry.space_group_name_H-M   'P 1'
#
loop_
_entity.id
_entity.type
_entity.pdbx_description
1 polymer ?
#
loop_
_entity_poly.entity_id
_entity_poly.type
_entity_poly.pdbx_seq_one_letter_code
_entity_poly.pdbx_strand_id
1 'polypeptide(L)'
;MSSLPNQEYTIGWICALHIEMTAARLMLDSEHGAPQEQHHSDHNVYQLGSIGEHNIVIACLPDGVYGVTSAVAVAVQMLATFESIRFGLMVGIGGGIPSRKNDIRLGDIVVSRPEGTSGGVIQYDLGKAIGQNELQRLGSLNKPPQVLLNAMAKLRSNHDLEDSKVPNILSSRLAARPKKTQALFSHQGASNDNLYLADYEHSNEEENGSCESCNVSGQRVSRPDRDTTDPVIHYGVIASGNQVIKHAITRDRIGGELGAVCFEMEAAGLMDNFPCLVIRGICDYSDSHKNDRWQRYAAAVAAAYAKELLDVIPPRDVTPTPNGYLNTIRQTEYNRLLGKLPCAQGAAFKSNDPSSSSRCLAGTRVELLEQINEWFRDANGKPIFWLNGMAGTGKSTLARTIAETFAKDRQLAASFFFKRGESERSHARKFYTTLAFQLAKNIPELAYHIIKFMDSEPRIFEEPSNEQFDRLIFQPLSELKKTSTTVLKYIIVIDALDECGDEGDTRTIIHLLSQIGNPEFIRVILTSRPELRIQFGFKDIGEGRFINFVLTGIEEHIIERDIEIFFRHELAAIKRRFEQYFHPDRHLTIDWPGEKSTQELVKMATPLFIIAATICRMLRNTGCDPKEKLIRILESHTRISGASEIERTYITVLDQLLVDLSDWEQKDMIDEFQKIIGTIINLATPLSTASLANLLGIPKKKVDSRLDFFHSVLSVPEDPKEPVRLLHLSFRDFLVGSHFKQHGDGSLFWVDEIECHKTIATACLKRLFDTLRKDICGLEDFGGYELQLFKKISIITYNPMSSTPVVIGYTT
;
A
#
# COMPACT_ATOMS: atom_id res chain seq x y z
N MET A 1 -0.51 -43.77 -13.70
CA MET A 1 -1.40 -42.61 -13.90
C MET A 1 -0.64 -41.57 -14.69
N SER A 2 -1.25 -40.94 -15.69
CA SER A 2 -0.65 -39.82 -16.42
C SER A 2 -0.60 -38.59 -15.52
N SER A 3 0.52 -37.86 -15.52
CA SER A 3 0.64 -36.55 -14.88
C SER A 3 0.36 -35.47 -15.93
N LEU A 4 -0.60 -34.59 -15.65
CA LEU A 4 -0.93 -33.42 -16.47
C LEU A 4 -0.20 -32.18 -15.93
N PRO A 5 0.10 -31.18 -16.78
CA PRO A 5 0.61 -29.89 -16.34
C PRO A 5 -0.27 -29.25 -15.26
N ASN A 6 0.35 -28.60 -14.27
CA ASN A 6 -0.38 -27.94 -13.18
C ASN A 6 -1.37 -26.88 -13.70
N GLN A 7 -1.08 -26.26 -14.85
CA GLN A 7 -1.93 -25.26 -15.49
C GLN A 7 -3.24 -25.83 -16.04
N GLU A 8 -3.34 -27.14 -16.21
CA GLU A 8 -4.58 -27.78 -16.67
C GLU A 8 -5.61 -27.94 -15.55
N TYR A 9 -5.24 -27.75 -14.28
CA TYR A 9 -6.14 -27.86 -13.14
C TYR A 9 -6.78 -26.52 -12.80
N THR A 10 -8.12 -26.47 -12.89
CA THR A 10 -8.88 -25.23 -12.80
C THR A 10 -9.85 -25.19 -11.63
N ILE A 11 -10.02 -26.30 -10.90
CA ILE A 11 -10.94 -26.42 -9.76
C ILE A 11 -10.20 -26.97 -8.55
N GLY A 12 -10.24 -26.27 -7.43
CA GLY A 12 -9.77 -26.76 -6.15
C GLY A 12 -10.91 -27.38 -5.33
N TRP A 13 -10.65 -28.46 -4.62
CA TRP A 13 -11.60 -29.15 -3.75
C TRP A 13 -10.92 -29.40 -2.41
N ILE A 14 -11.43 -28.76 -1.35
CA ILE A 14 -10.87 -28.86 0.00
C ILE A 14 -11.79 -29.71 0.87
N CYS A 15 -11.18 -30.64 1.60
CA CYS A 15 -11.81 -31.51 2.58
C CYS A 15 -11.17 -31.29 3.96
N ALA A 16 -11.96 -31.32 5.02
CA ALA A 16 -11.49 -31.25 6.40
C ALA A 16 -11.04 -32.62 6.93
N LEU A 17 -11.69 -33.70 6.51
CA LEU A 17 -11.45 -35.05 7.03
C LEU A 17 -11.04 -36.04 5.93
N HIS A 18 -10.25 -37.05 6.30
CA HIS A 18 -9.86 -38.14 5.38
C HIS A 18 -11.07 -38.88 4.78
N ILE A 19 -12.19 -38.94 5.51
CA ILE A 19 -13.44 -39.58 5.06
C ILE A 19 -14.10 -38.77 3.93
N GLU A 20 -13.98 -37.44 3.99
CA GLU A 20 -14.48 -36.51 2.99
C GLU A 20 -13.59 -36.54 1.76
N MET A 21 -12.26 -36.59 1.95
CA MET A 21 -11.32 -36.82 0.85
C MET A 21 -11.61 -38.16 0.16
N THR A 22 -11.92 -39.21 0.93
CA THR A 22 -12.31 -40.51 0.37
C THR A 22 -13.59 -40.42 -0.46
N ALA A 23 -14.59 -39.66 0.01
CA ALA A 23 -15.82 -39.40 -0.72
C ALA A 23 -15.57 -38.58 -2.00
N ALA A 24 -14.74 -37.55 -1.95
CA ALA A 24 -14.36 -36.75 -3.11
C ALA A 24 -13.66 -37.61 -4.18
N ARG A 25 -12.71 -38.46 -3.74
CA ARG A 25 -12.02 -39.43 -4.60
C ARG A 25 -12.95 -40.43 -5.26
N LEU A 26 -14.00 -40.86 -4.55
CA LEU A 26 -15.01 -41.75 -5.08
C LEU A 26 -15.73 -41.14 -6.30
N MET A 27 -15.80 -39.82 -6.41
CA MET A 27 -16.52 -39.11 -7.47
C MET A 27 -15.70 -38.82 -8.73
N LEU A 28 -14.37 -38.98 -8.67
CA LEU A 28 -13.49 -38.82 -9.83
C LEU A 28 -13.83 -39.84 -10.92
N ASP A 29 -13.84 -39.38 -12.18
CA ASP A 29 -13.93 -40.20 -13.37
C ASP A 29 -12.59 -40.85 -13.70
N SER A 30 -11.51 -40.09 -13.51
CA SER A 30 -10.15 -40.61 -13.60
C SER A 30 -9.26 -39.99 -12.51
N GLU A 31 -8.33 -40.78 -11.97
CA GLU A 31 -7.29 -40.30 -11.07
C GLU A 31 -6.01 -40.01 -11.88
N HIS A 32 -5.41 -38.85 -11.66
CA HIS A 32 -4.16 -38.43 -12.27
C HIS A 32 -2.96 -38.69 -11.33
N GLY A 33 -1.75 -38.58 -11.87
CA GLY A 33 -0.51 -38.68 -11.09
C GLY A 33 -0.29 -37.50 -10.13
N ALA A 34 0.89 -37.44 -9.53
CA ALA A 34 1.32 -36.31 -8.71
C ALA A 34 1.44 -35.01 -9.54
N PRO A 35 1.42 -33.82 -8.89
CA PRO A 35 1.74 -32.55 -9.54
C PRO A 35 3.11 -32.64 -10.23
N GLN A 36 3.26 -31.99 -11.39
CA GLN A 36 4.55 -31.98 -12.09
C GLN A 36 5.60 -31.21 -11.31
N GLU A 37 5.17 -30.09 -10.73
CA GLU A 37 5.96 -29.25 -9.84
C GLU A 37 5.09 -28.91 -8.62
N GLN A 38 5.71 -28.77 -7.45
CA GLN A 38 5.02 -28.32 -6.24
C GLN A 38 5.82 -27.16 -5.67
N HIS A 39 5.12 -26.07 -5.34
CA HIS A 39 5.78 -24.89 -4.78
C HIS A 39 6.52 -25.28 -3.49
N HIS A 40 7.73 -24.77 -3.29
CA HIS A 40 8.59 -25.21 -2.17
C HIS A 40 7.99 -24.95 -0.78
N SER A 41 7.07 -23.99 -0.66
CA SER A 41 6.34 -23.66 0.58
C SER A 41 5.00 -24.38 0.70
N ASP A 42 4.65 -25.22 -0.28
CA ASP A 42 3.42 -26.00 -0.28
C ASP A 42 3.71 -27.40 0.26
N HIS A 43 3.15 -27.68 1.43
CA HIS A 43 3.30 -28.94 2.15
C HIS A 43 2.08 -29.84 2.04
N ASN A 44 1.09 -29.48 1.22
CA ASN A 44 -0.09 -30.30 1.03
C ASN A 44 0.25 -31.58 0.28
N VAL A 45 -0.58 -32.60 0.51
CA VAL A 45 -0.59 -33.83 -0.28
C VAL A 45 -1.86 -33.83 -1.13
N TYR A 46 -1.68 -33.85 -2.44
CA TYR A 46 -2.77 -33.75 -3.40
C TYR A 46 -3.23 -35.11 -3.92
N GLN A 47 -4.53 -35.20 -4.15
CA GLN A 47 -5.09 -36.13 -5.12
C GLN A 47 -5.59 -35.36 -6.33
N LEU A 48 -5.09 -35.72 -7.51
CA LEU A 48 -5.46 -35.11 -8.77
C LEU A 48 -6.38 -36.03 -9.56
N GLY A 49 -7.27 -35.46 -10.38
CA GLY A 49 -8.15 -36.23 -11.25
C GLY A 49 -9.08 -35.38 -12.10
N SER A 50 -10.08 -36.01 -12.69
CA SER A 50 -11.09 -35.34 -13.50
C SER A 50 -12.52 -35.71 -13.11
N ILE A 51 -13.45 -34.77 -13.33
CA ILE A 51 -14.90 -34.99 -13.33
C ILE A 51 -15.45 -34.38 -14.61
N GLY A 52 -16.04 -35.20 -15.48
CA GLY A 52 -16.42 -34.80 -16.82
C GLY A 52 -15.21 -34.25 -17.58
N GLU A 53 -15.31 -33.01 -18.03
CA GLU A 53 -14.25 -32.28 -18.75
C GLU A 53 -13.44 -31.34 -17.83
N HIS A 54 -13.63 -31.42 -16.51
CA HIS A 54 -12.96 -30.56 -15.53
C HIS A 54 -11.84 -31.31 -14.81
N ASN A 55 -10.67 -30.67 -14.69
CA ASN A 55 -9.54 -31.18 -13.91
C ASN A 55 -9.56 -30.60 -12.50
N ILE A 56 -9.45 -31.46 -11.50
CA ILE A 56 -9.67 -31.15 -10.08
C ILE A 56 -8.42 -31.43 -9.24
N VAL A 57 -8.12 -30.49 -8.35
CA VAL A 57 -7.13 -30.63 -7.28
C VAL A 57 -7.84 -30.88 -5.96
N ILE A 58 -7.67 -32.06 -5.36
CA ILE A 58 -8.23 -32.38 -4.04
C ILE A 58 -7.12 -32.28 -2.99
N ALA A 59 -7.35 -31.51 -1.92
CA ALA A 59 -6.51 -31.48 -0.74
C ALA A 59 -7.34 -31.73 0.53
N CYS A 60 -6.70 -32.34 1.52
CA CYS A 60 -7.27 -32.53 2.85
C CYS A 60 -6.49 -31.70 3.86
N LEU A 61 -7.17 -31.18 4.88
CA LEU A 61 -6.51 -30.61 6.05
C LEU A 61 -5.61 -31.66 6.72
N PRO A 62 -4.52 -31.24 7.42
CA PRO A 62 -3.67 -32.15 8.17
C PRO A 62 -4.48 -32.99 9.16
N ASP A 63 -4.15 -34.27 9.26
CA ASP A 63 -4.90 -35.21 10.10
C ASP A 63 -4.89 -34.76 11.58
N GLY A 64 -6.07 -34.67 12.19
CA GLY A 64 -6.25 -34.16 13.55
C GLY A 64 -6.21 -32.63 13.71
N VAL A 65 -6.04 -31.85 12.63
CA VAL A 65 -6.02 -30.38 12.66
C VAL A 65 -7.24 -29.81 11.93
N TYR A 66 -8.11 -29.13 12.67
CA TYR A 66 -9.37 -28.58 12.15
C TYR A 66 -9.42 -27.06 12.23
N GLY A 67 -10.50 -26.50 11.70
CA GLY A 67 -10.83 -25.10 11.89
C GLY A 67 -10.32 -24.18 10.78
N VAL A 68 -10.73 -22.93 10.92
CA VAL A 68 -10.67 -21.92 9.87
C VAL A 68 -9.23 -21.65 9.39
N THR A 69 -8.26 -21.55 10.31
CA THR A 69 -6.86 -21.25 9.98
C THR A 69 -6.19 -22.36 9.15
N SER A 70 -6.48 -23.62 9.47
CA SER A 70 -5.93 -24.77 8.75
C SER A 70 -6.42 -24.79 7.30
N ALA A 71 -7.72 -24.55 7.10
CA ALA A 71 -8.31 -24.48 5.77
C ALA A 71 -7.69 -23.37 4.91
N VAL A 72 -7.45 -22.19 5.49
CA VAL A 72 -6.75 -21.09 4.80
C VAL A 72 -5.35 -21.50 4.37
N ALA A 73 -4.57 -22.16 5.24
CA ALA A 73 -3.22 -22.59 4.90
C ALA A 73 -3.21 -23.57 3.73
N VAL A 74 -4.09 -24.57 3.73
CA VAL A 74 -4.26 -25.54 2.64
C VAL A 74 -4.62 -24.82 1.34
N ALA A 75 -5.60 -23.91 1.38
CA ALA A 75 -6.05 -23.17 0.21
C ALA A 75 -4.94 -22.30 -0.39
N VAL A 76 -4.23 -21.52 0.44
CA VAL A 76 -3.15 -20.63 -0.01
C VAL A 76 -2.01 -21.41 -0.67
N GLN A 77 -1.63 -22.54 -0.08
CA GLN A 77 -0.58 -23.40 -0.62
C GLN A 77 -1.00 -24.10 -1.93
N MET A 78 -2.24 -24.61 -2.02
CA MET A 78 -2.84 -25.12 -3.26
C MET A 78 -2.80 -24.09 -4.38
N LEU A 79 -3.15 -22.86 -4.03
CA LEU A 79 -3.16 -21.73 -4.92
C LEU A 79 -1.76 -21.28 -5.37
N ALA A 80 -0.70 -21.60 -4.62
CA ALA A 80 0.68 -21.36 -5.02
C ALA A 80 1.17 -22.40 -6.04
N THR A 81 0.74 -23.66 -5.92
CA THR A 81 1.13 -24.74 -6.84
C THR A 81 0.26 -24.81 -8.11
N PHE A 82 -1.03 -24.47 -7.99
CA PHE A 82 -2.01 -24.53 -9.07
C PHE A 82 -2.59 -23.15 -9.38
N GLU A 83 -1.82 -22.35 -10.11
CA GLU A 83 -2.18 -20.96 -10.43
C GLU A 83 -3.41 -20.81 -11.33
N SER A 84 -3.78 -21.89 -12.03
CA SER A 84 -4.91 -21.89 -12.97
C SER A 84 -6.27 -22.17 -12.31
N ILE A 85 -6.30 -22.43 -11.00
CA ILE A 85 -7.56 -22.56 -10.25
C ILE A 85 -8.42 -21.31 -10.43
N ARG A 86 -9.72 -21.51 -10.64
CA ARG A 86 -10.71 -20.45 -10.88
C ARG A 86 -11.69 -20.31 -9.73
N PHE A 87 -12.08 -21.42 -9.15
CA PHE A 87 -12.89 -21.47 -7.95
C PHE A 87 -12.59 -22.74 -7.14
N GLY A 88 -13.03 -22.70 -5.90
CA GLY A 88 -12.98 -23.82 -4.97
C GLY A 88 -14.33 -24.48 -4.74
N LEU A 89 -14.28 -25.68 -4.18
CA LEU A 89 -15.37 -26.32 -3.47
C LEU A 89 -14.88 -26.68 -2.07
N MET A 90 -15.66 -26.33 -1.04
CA MET A 90 -15.46 -26.85 0.32
C MET A 90 -16.54 -27.90 0.55
N VAL A 91 -16.18 -29.17 0.44
CA VAL A 91 -17.15 -30.28 0.50
C VAL A 91 -16.80 -31.20 1.65
N GLY A 92 -17.79 -31.46 2.49
CA GLY A 92 -17.60 -32.33 3.64
C GLY A 92 -18.88 -32.55 4.42
N ILE A 93 -18.74 -32.82 5.71
CA ILE A 93 -19.85 -33.03 6.63
C ILE A 93 -20.17 -31.77 7.43
N GLY A 94 -21.40 -31.68 7.90
CA GLY A 94 -21.85 -30.62 8.80
C GLY A 94 -22.94 -31.11 9.73
N GLY A 95 -23.26 -30.29 10.72
CA GLY A 95 -24.37 -30.51 11.64
C GLY A 95 -25.62 -29.79 11.14
N GLY A 96 -26.76 -30.47 11.09
CA GLY A 96 -28.02 -29.91 10.62
C GLY A 96 -28.71 -29.05 11.67
N ILE A 97 -29.46 -28.05 11.21
CA ILE A 97 -30.33 -27.22 12.05
C ILE A 97 -31.78 -27.42 11.59
N PRO A 98 -32.47 -28.49 12.06
CA PRO A 98 -33.84 -28.76 11.68
C PRO A 98 -34.77 -27.64 12.16
N SER A 99 -35.77 -27.31 11.34
CA SER A 99 -36.81 -26.35 11.72
C SER A 99 -38.14 -26.74 11.09
N ARG A 100 -39.22 -26.07 11.48
CA ARG A 100 -40.53 -26.28 10.83
C ARG A 100 -40.52 -25.92 9.34
N LYS A 101 -39.62 -25.02 8.91
CA LYS A 101 -39.49 -24.60 7.52
C LYS A 101 -38.63 -25.56 6.71
N ASN A 102 -37.57 -26.10 7.33
CA ASN A 102 -36.62 -26.99 6.69
C ASN A 102 -36.52 -28.28 7.52
N ASP A 103 -37.20 -29.34 7.06
CA ASP A 103 -37.11 -30.68 7.65
C ASP A 103 -35.78 -31.35 7.24
N ILE A 104 -34.69 -30.88 7.82
CA ILE A 104 -33.33 -31.39 7.59
C ILE A 104 -33.18 -32.73 8.31
N ARG A 105 -32.69 -33.74 7.59
CA ARG A 105 -32.47 -35.10 8.09
C ARG A 105 -31.03 -35.55 7.95
N LEU A 106 -30.63 -36.56 8.73
CA LEU A 106 -29.30 -37.16 8.61
C LEU A 106 -29.17 -37.80 7.22
N GLY A 107 -28.07 -37.48 6.54
CA GLY A 107 -27.86 -37.85 5.14
C GLY A 107 -28.41 -36.85 4.12
N ASP A 108 -29.08 -35.76 4.52
CA ASP A 108 -29.40 -34.66 3.61
C ASP A 108 -28.16 -33.86 3.22
N ILE A 109 -28.31 -33.02 2.20
CA ILE A 109 -27.26 -32.12 1.71
C ILE A 109 -27.68 -30.68 1.97
N VAL A 110 -26.78 -29.85 2.50
CA VAL A 110 -26.94 -28.40 2.60
C VAL A 110 -25.92 -27.72 1.70
N VAL A 111 -26.38 -26.76 0.89
CA VAL A 111 -25.55 -25.97 -0.01
C VAL A 111 -25.64 -24.50 0.38
N SER A 112 -24.49 -23.85 0.55
CA SER A 112 -24.44 -22.44 0.93
C SER A 112 -25.07 -21.56 -0.15
N ARG A 113 -26.05 -20.73 0.23
CA ARG A 113 -26.74 -19.82 -0.69
C ARG A 113 -26.80 -18.39 -0.11
N PRO A 114 -26.43 -17.36 -0.89
CA PRO A 114 -26.61 -15.98 -0.47
C PRO A 114 -28.08 -15.66 -0.15
N GLU A 115 -28.32 -15.03 1.00
CA GLU A 115 -29.67 -14.67 1.46
C GLU A 115 -29.62 -13.40 2.33
N GLY A 116 -30.46 -12.41 2.00
CA GLY A 116 -30.46 -11.12 2.67
C GLY A 116 -29.10 -10.41 2.58
N THR A 117 -28.49 -10.13 3.74
CA THR A 117 -27.16 -9.51 3.87
C THR A 117 -26.02 -10.53 3.96
N SER A 118 -26.32 -11.83 3.93
CA SER A 118 -25.34 -12.92 4.01
C SER A 118 -24.85 -13.34 2.62
N GLY A 119 -23.53 -13.54 2.47
CA GLY A 119 -22.93 -14.18 1.31
C GLY A 119 -23.25 -15.68 1.17
N GLY A 120 -23.95 -16.27 2.16
CA GLY A 120 -24.31 -17.69 2.22
C GLY A 120 -23.54 -18.46 3.30
N VAL A 121 -22.49 -17.86 3.85
CA VAL A 121 -21.77 -18.34 5.03
C VAL A 121 -21.66 -17.19 6.04
N ILE A 122 -21.87 -17.48 7.32
CA ILE A 122 -21.70 -16.51 8.41
C ILE A 122 -20.71 -17.09 9.42
N GLN A 123 -19.66 -16.34 9.74
CA GLN A 123 -18.83 -16.68 10.90
C GLN A 123 -19.57 -16.33 12.19
N TYR A 124 -20.06 -17.33 12.93
CA TYR A 124 -20.98 -17.09 14.04
C TYR A 124 -20.29 -16.78 15.38
N ASP A 125 -19.01 -17.13 15.51
CA ASP A 125 -18.23 -17.00 16.75
C ASP A 125 -17.28 -15.78 16.77
N LEU A 126 -17.32 -14.94 15.73
CA LEU A 126 -16.46 -13.76 15.59
C LEU A 126 -17.24 -12.44 15.61
N GLY A 127 -16.84 -11.53 16.50
CA GLY A 127 -17.44 -10.19 16.62
C GLY A 127 -17.27 -9.58 18.01
N LYS A 128 -17.88 -8.41 18.23
CA LYS A 128 -17.72 -7.62 19.45
C LYS A 128 -18.77 -8.01 20.48
N ALA A 129 -18.33 -8.46 21.66
CA ALA A 129 -19.23 -8.66 22.78
C ALA A 129 -19.82 -7.30 23.22
N ILE A 130 -21.14 -7.17 23.18
CA ILE A 130 -21.87 -5.94 23.56
C ILE A 130 -22.73 -6.12 24.81
N GLY A 131 -22.83 -7.35 25.34
CA GLY A 131 -23.56 -7.71 26.56
C GLY A 131 -23.32 -9.18 26.94
N GLN A 132 -24.00 -9.69 27.99
CA GLN A 132 -23.99 -11.12 28.29
C GLN A 132 -24.66 -11.89 27.14
N ASN A 133 -23.89 -12.73 26.45
CA ASN A 133 -24.30 -13.54 25.29
C ASN A 133 -24.73 -12.77 24.03
N GLU A 134 -24.47 -11.46 23.94
CA GLU A 134 -24.76 -10.66 22.75
C GLU A 134 -23.48 -10.32 21.98
N LEU A 135 -23.42 -10.77 20.73
CA LEU A 135 -22.24 -10.68 19.87
C LEU A 135 -22.59 -9.87 18.63
N GLN A 136 -22.06 -8.65 18.54
CA GLN A 136 -22.25 -7.76 17.40
C GLN A 136 -21.29 -8.14 16.27
N ARG A 137 -21.85 -8.54 15.12
CA ARG A 137 -21.06 -8.84 13.91
C ARG A 137 -20.58 -7.56 13.23
N LEU A 138 -19.30 -7.54 12.85
CA LEU A 138 -18.62 -6.35 12.28
C LEU A 138 -18.42 -6.43 10.74
N GLY A 139 -19.01 -7.42 10.07
CA GLY A 139 -18.87 -7.59 8.61
C GLY A 139 -19.67 -8.77 8.05
N SER A 140 -19.54 -8.97 6.74
CA SER A 140 -20.14 -10.08 5.97
C SER A 140 -19.05 -10.76 5.14
N LEU A 141 -19.05 -12.09 5.10
CA LEU A 141 -18.18 -12.86 4.21
C LEU A 141 -18.64 -12.76 2.75
N ASN A 142 -17.69 -12.92 1.82
CA ASN A 142 -17.98 -12.97 0.39
C ASN A 142 -18.96 -14.09 0.01
N LYS A 143 -19.64 -13.89 -1.14
CA LYS A 143 -20.53 -14.89 -1.74
C LYS A 143 -19.79 -15.82 -2.70
N PRO A 144 -20.31 -17.04 -2.98
CA PRO A 144 -19.73 -17.93 -3.98
C PRO A 144 -19.60 -17.28 -5.37
N PRO A 145 -18.62 -17.69 -6.18
CA PRO A 145 -18.45 -17.23 -7.56
C PRO A 145 -19.73 -17.33 -8.40
N GLN A 146 -19.91 -16.38 -9.32
CA GLN A 146 -21.12 -16.31 -10.16
C GLN A 146 -21.34 -17.58 -10.99
N VAL A 147 -20.27 -18.21 -11.49
CA VAL A 147 -20.37 -19.49 -12.23
C VAL A 147 -21.02 -20.59 -11.38
N LEU A 148 -20.67 -20.69 -10.10
CA LEU A 148 -21.25 -21.66 -9.16
C LEU A 148 -22.70 -21.31 -8.82
N LEU A 149 -23.02 -20.02 -8.66
CA LEU A 149 -24.41 -19.58 -8.43
C LEU A 149 -25.32 -19.83 -9.64
N ASN A 150 -24.82 -19.61 -10.86
CA ASN A 150 -25.54 -19.91 -12.10
C ASN A 150 -25.75 -21.43 -12.28
N ALA A 151 -24.71 -22.22 -12.00
CA ALA A 151 -24.78 -23.67 -12.03
C ALA A 151 -25.81 -24.21 -11.04
N MET A 152 -25.80 -23.70 -9.81
CA MET A 152 -26.80 -24.02 -8.78
C MET A 152 -28.22 -23.64 -9.22
N ALA A 153 -28.42 -22.45 -9.81
CA ALA A 153 -29.74 -22.05 -10.31
C ALA A 153 -30.26 -22.99 -11.42
N LYS A 154 -29.39 -23.38 -12.35
CA LYS A 154 -29.71 -24.36 -13.40
C LYS A 154 -30.02 -25.73 -12.80
N LEU A 155 -29.23 -26.19 -11.83
CA LEU A 155 -29.41 -27.50 -11.22
C LEU A 155 -30.74 -27.58 -10.45
N ARG A 156 -31.10 -26.51 -9.72
CA ARG A 156 -32.41 -26.40 -9.07
C ARG A 156 -33.57 -26.47 -10.06
N SER A 157 -33.45 -25.77 -11.19
CA SER A 157 -34.45 -25.85 -12.26
C SER A 157 -34.58 -27.26 -12.85
N ASN A 158 -33.49 -28.03 -12.91
CA ASN A 158 -33.56 -29.43 -13.33
C ASN A 158 -34.27 -30.28 -12.27
N HIS A 159 -33.97 -30.05 -10.98
CA HIS A 159 -34.58 -30.77 -9.86
C HIS A 159 -36.08 -30.49 -9.69
N ASP A 160 -36.58 -29.34 -10.19
CA ASP A 160 -38.01 -29.05 -10.27
C ASP A 160 -38.73 -29.88 -11.36
N LEU A 161 -37.99 -30.41 -12.35
CA LEU A 161 -38.51 -31.19 -13.48
C LEU A 161 -38.27 -32.70 -13.34
N GLU A 162 -37.13 -33.09 -12.77
CA GLU A 162 -36.62 -34.45 -12.67
C GLU A 162 -35.98 -34.67 -11.29
N ASP A 163 -35.93 -35.92 -10.81
CA ASP A 163 -35.25 -36.24 -9.55
C ASP A 163 -33.74 -35.95 -9.61
N SER A 164 -33.14 -35.64 -8.46
CA SER A 164 -31.69 -35.45 -8.35
C SER A 164 -30.92 -36.70 -8.80
N LYS A 165 -29.78 -36.49 -9.45
CA LYS A 165 -28.91 -37.59 -9.88
C LYS A 165 -28.03 -38.13 -8.75
N VAL A 166 -28.01 -37.50 -7.57
CA VAL A 166 -27.18 -37.91 -6.42
C VAL A 166 -27.31 -39.40 -6.08
N PRO A 167 -28.51 -39.99 -5.91
CA PRO A 167 -28.65 -41.43 -5.61
C PRO A 167 -28.03 -42.33 -6.69
N ASN A 168 -28.24 -41.98 -7.96
CA ASN A 168 -27.73 -42.73 -9.11
C ASN A 168 -26.20 -42.59 -9.26
N ILE A 169 -25.67 -41.40 -9.03
CA ILE A 169 -24.23 -41.14 -8.99
C ILE A 169 -23.59 -41.97 -7.88
N LEU A 170 -24.13 -41.92 -6.66
CA LEU A 170 -23.55 -42.61 -5.52
C LEU A 170 -23.60 -44.13 -5.68
N SER A 171 -24.75 -44.68 -6.06
CA SER A 171 -24.93 -46.13 -6.25
C SER A 171 -24.01 -46.68 -7.34
N SER A 172 -23.90 -45.99 -8.48
CA SER A 172 -23.01 -46.39 -9.57
C SER A 172 -21.52 -46.38 -9.15
N ARG A 173 -21.07 -45.36 -8.41
CA ARG A 173 -19.69 -45.28 -7.92
C ARG A 173 -19.38 -46.35 -6.88
N LEU A 174 -20.31 -46.63 -5.97
CA LEU A 174 -20.13 -47.66 -4.94
C LEU A 174 -20.11 -49.07 -5.54
N ALA A 175 -20.94 -49.36 -6.55
CA ALA A 175 -20.98 -50.66 -7.20
C ALA A 175 -19.61 -51.09 -7.79
N ALA A 176 -18.79 -50.13 -8.22
CA ALA A 176 -17.45 -50.35 -8.76
C ALA A 176 -16.35 -50.51 -7.68
N ARG A 177 -16.70 -50.50 -6.39
CA ARG A 177 -15.74 -50.58 -5.26
C ARG A 177 -15.88 -51.88 -4.47
N PRO A 178 -14.87 -52.27 -3.68
CA PRO A 178 -14.96 -53.45 -2.81
C PRO A 178 -16.13 -53.37 -1.82
N LYS A 179 -16.69 -54.53 -1.45
CA LYS A 179 -17.83 -54.63 -0.50
C LYS A 179 -17.60 -53.86 0.80
N LYS A 180 -16.36 -53.79 1.30
CA LYS A 180 -16.01 -52.99 2.49
C LYS A 180 -16.31 -51.50 2.29
N THR A 181 -15.90 -50.93 1.15
CA THR A 181 -16.17 -49.53 0.83
C THR A 181 -17.66 -49.28 0.64
N GLN A 182 -18.37 -50.20 -0.02
CA GLN A 182 -19.82 -50.13 -0.19
C GLN A 182 -20.54 -50.05 1.16
N ALA A 183 -20.20 -50.93 2.10
CA ALA A 183 -20.80 -50.96 3.43
C ALA A 183 -20.46 -49.73 4.29
N LEU A 184 -19.26 -49.15 4.11
CA LEU A 184 -18.85 -47.95 4.86
C LEU A 184 -19.58 -46.68 4.43
N PHE A 185 -20.00 -46.60 3.17
CA PHE A 185 -20.59 -45.41 2.57
C PHE A 185 -22.06 -45.60 2.18
N SER A 186 -22.70 -46.67 2.64
CA SER A 186 -24.13 -46.92 2.43
C SER A 186 -25.00 -46.09 3.38
N HIS A 187 -26.25 -45.86 2.98
CA HIS A 187 -27.26 -45.24 3.84
C HIS A 187 -27.41 -46.02 5.15
N GLN A 188 -27.54 -45.32 6.29
CA GLN A 188 -27.51 -45.93 7.62
C GLN A 188 -28.87 -46.42 8.12
N GLY A 189 -29.93 -46.27 7.32
CA GLY A 189 -31.30 -46.71 7.61
C GLY A 189 -32.13 -45.63 8.32
N ALA A 190 -33.40 -45.48 7.92
CA ALA A 190 -34.28 -44.42 8.41
C ALA A 190 -34.53 -44.51 9.93
N SER A 191 -34.50 -45.71 10.52
CA SER A 191 -34.63 -45.92 11.97
C SER A 191 -33.49 -45.31 12.79
N ASN A 192 -32.38 -44.97 12.13
CA ASN A 192 -31.19 -44.39 12.74
C ASN A 192 -31.10 -42.86 12.56
N ASP A 193 -32.11 -42.25 11.93
CA ASP A 193 -32.32 -40.81 11.87
C ASP A 193 -33.23 -40.36 13.03
N ASN A 194 -32.62 -40.05 14.16
CA ASN A 194 -33.34 -39.71 15.39
C ASN A 194 -33.07 -38.25 15.77
N LEU A 195 -34.10 -37.40 15.67
CA LEU A 195 -34.08 -36.04 16.19
C LEU A 195 -34.79 -36.01 17.55
N TYR A 196 -34.08 -35.55 18.58
CA TYR A 196 -34.58 -35.45 19.94
C TYR A 196 -35.15 -34.06 20.25
N LEU A 197 -35.99 -33.97 21.28
CA LEU A 197 -36.46 -32.69 21.82
C LEU A 197 -35.27 -31.86 22.32
N ALA A 198 -35.33 -30.53 22.14
CA ALA A 198 -34.18 -29.66 22.38
C ALA A 198 -33.77 -29.56 23.86
N ASP A 199 -34.68 -29.87 24.79
CA ASP A 199 -34.46 -29.91 26.23
C ASP A 199 -34.08 -31.31 26.76
N TYR A 200 -34.02 -32.31 25.88
CA TYR A 200 -33.59 -33.66 26.24
C TYR A 200 -32.08 -33.79 26.06
N GLU A 201 -31.36 -33.85 27.18
CA GLU A 201 -29.91 -34.02 27.20
C GLU A 201 -29.50 -35.49 27.32
N HIS A 202 -28.44 -35.86 26.61
CA HIS A 202 -27.89 -37.22 26.63
C HIS A 202 -27.26 -37.52 28.01
N SER A 203 -27.66 -38.62 28.65
CA SER A 203 -27.30 -38.92 30.04
C SER A 203 -25.92 -39.55 30.24
N ASN A 204 -25.23 -39.98 29.17
CA ASN A 204 -23.90 -40.59 29.26
C ASN A 204 -22.83 -39.59 28.81
N GLU A 205 -21.88 -39.29 29.69
CA GLU A 205 -20.74 -38.36 29.49
C GLU A 205 -19.60 -38.93 28.61
N GLU A 206 -19.73 -40.13 28.06
CA GLU A 206 -18.71 -40.71 27.17
C GLU A 206 -18.78 -40.09 25.76
N GLU A 207 -17.63 -39.63 25.25
CA GLU A 207 -17.49 -38.85 24.00
C GLU A 207 -18.02 -39.53 22.72
N ASN A 208 -18.40 -40.81 22.79
CA ASN A 208 -18.95 -41.63 21.68
C ASN A 208 -20.18 -42.47 22.10
N GLY A 209 -20.98 -41.98 23.07
CA GLY A 209 -22.09 -42.74 23.66
C GLY A 209 -23.11 -43.24 22.62
N SER A 210 -23.41 -44.54 22.66
CA SER A 210 -24.51 -45.11 21.87
C SER A 210 -25.85 -44.61 22.40
N CYS A 211 -26.68 -43.98 21.56
CA CYS A 211 -28.03 -43.56 21.93
C CYS A 211 -29.05 -44.72 22.06
N GLU A 212 -28.58 -45.96 22.23
CA GLU A 212 -29.44 -47.14 22.39
C GLU A 212 -30.31 -47.03 23.65
N SER A 213 -29.76 -46.48 24.74
CA SER A 213 -30.48 -46.20 26.00
C SER A 213 -31.33 -44.93 25.96
N CYS A 214 -31.16 -44.07 24.96
CA CYS A 214 -31.91 -42.83 24.78
C CYS A 214 -33.23 -43.05 24.02
N ASN A 215 -33.58 -44.30 23.71
CA ASN A 215 -34.82 -44.65 23.04
C ASN A 215 -36.02 -44.64 24.02
N VAL A 216 -36.19 -43.54 24.74
CA VAL A 216 -37.29 -43.32 25.68
C VAL A 216 -38.49 -42.77 24.92
N SER A 217 -39.66 -43.41 25.08
CA SER A 217 -40.90 -42.98 24.44
C SER A 217 -41.21 -41.52 24.79
N GLY A 218 -41.49 -40.69 23.77
CA GLY A 218 -41.87 -39.29 23.93
C GLY A 218 -40.74 -38.26 23.87
N GLN A 219 -39.47 -38.66 23.81
CA GLN A 219 -38.32 -37.74 23.73
C GLN A 219 -37.86 -37.44 22.29
N ARG A 220 -38.47 -38.08 21.28
CA ARG A 220 -38.19 -37.87 19.86
C ARG A 220 -39.20 -36.89 19.26
N VAL A 221 -38.72 -36.02 18.38
CA VAL A 221 -39.60 -35.14 17.60
C VAL A 221 -40.40 -35.98 16.62
N SER A 222 -41.73 -35.90 16.70
CA SER A 222 -42.62 -36.56 15.74
C SER A 222 -42.54 -35.87 14.39
N ARG A 223 -42.14 -36.61 13.35
CA ARG A 223 -41.99 -36.14 11.97
C ARG A 223 -42.65 -37.16 11.02
N PRO A 224 -43.28 -36.73 9.91
CA PRO A 224 -43.80 -37.67 8.91
C PRO A 224 -42.70 -38.55 8.32
N ASP A 225 -43.02 -39.78 7.96
CA ASP A 225 -42.10 -40.62 7.19
C ASP A 225 -41.89 -40.02 5.78
N ARG A 226 -40.67 -40.14 5.25
CA ARG A 226 -40.39 -39.79 3.86
C ARG A 226 -40.73 -40.96 2.96
N ASP A 227 -41.20 -40.66 1.75
CA ASP A 227 -41.53 -41.68 0.74
C ASP A 227 -40.29 -42.45 0.26
N THR A 228 -39.10 -41.81 0.31
CA THR A 228 -37.82 -42.41 -0.08
C THR A 228 -36.72 -42.14 0.93
N THR A 229 -35.62 -42.88 0.83
CA THR A 229 -34.37 -42.64 1.58
C THR A 229 -33.40 -41.74 0.84
N ASP A 230 -33.84 -41.11 -0.25
CA ASP A 230 -32.97 -40.24 -1.05
C ASP A 230 -32.65 -38.95 -0.27
N PRO A 231 -31.42 -38.43 -0.40
CA PRO A 231 -31.03 -37.22 0.28
C PRO A 231 -31.78 -36.02 -0.29
N VAL A 232 -32.33 -35.17 0.59
CA VAL A 232 -32.94 -33.90 0.21
C VAL A 232 -31.88 -32.80 0.20
N ILE A 233 -31.91 -31.93 -0.81
CA ILE A 233 -30.96 -30.82 -0.95
C ILE A 233 -31.61 -29.53 -0.43
N HIS A 234 -31.00 -28.95 0.60
CA HIS A 234 -31.43 -27.69 1.21
C HIS A 234 -30.45 -26.57 0.83
N TYR A 235 -30.99 -25.39 0.52
CA TYR A 235 -30.20 -24.22 0.15
C TYR A 235 -30.39 -23.10 1.16
N GLY A 236 -29.33 -22.70 1.85
CA GLY A 236 -29.44 -21.68 2.89
C GLY A 236 -28.11 -21.20 3.44
N VAL A 237 -28.18 -20.43 4.52
CA VAL A 237 -27.02 -19.90 5.22
C VAL A 237 -26.36 -21.01 6.04
N ILE A 238 -25.04 -21.15 5.92
CA ILE A 238 -24.22 -22.05 6.74
C ILE A 238 -23.50 -21.23 7.81
N ALA A 239 -23.62 -21.63 9.08
CA ALA A 239 -22.92 -21.03 10.20
C ALA A 239 -21.55 -21.72 10.38
N SER A 240 -20.49 -20.95 10.19
CA SER A 240 -19.10 -21.39 10.24
C SER A 240 -18.41 -20.88 11.51
N GLY A 241 -17.58 -21.69 12.17
CA GLY A 241 -16.84 -21.23 13.34
C GLY A 241 -15.97 -22.31 13.94
N ASN A 242 -15.03 -21.95 14.82
CA ASN A 242 -14.09 -22.87 15.44
C ASN A 242 -14.69 -23.64 16.63
N GLN A 243 -15.93 -23.35 17.03
CA GLN A 243 -16.63 -24.04 18.11
C GLN A 243 -17.46 -25.21 17.57
N VAL A 244 -17.46 -26.34 18.29
CA VAL A 244 -18.37 -27.47 18.02
C VAL A 244 -19.65 -27.24 18.81
N ILE A 245 -20.80 -27.24 18.12
CA ILE A 245 -22.10 -27.16 18.79
C ILE A 245 -22.58 -28.57 19.15
N LYS A 246 -22.78 -28.82 20.45
CA LYS A 246 -23.32 -30.07 21.02
C LYS A 246 -24.50 -29.81 21.98
N HIS A 247 -25.24 -28.72 21.78
CA HIS A 247 -26.32 -28.30 22.67
C HIS A 247 -27.50 -27.78 21.84
N ALA A 248 -28.62 -28.50 21.89
CA ALA A 248 -29.76 -28.30 20.99
C ALA A 248 -30.40 -26.91 21.15
N ILE A 249 -30.52 -26.39 22.38
CA ILE A 249 -31.05 -25.03 22.60
C ILE A 249 -30.12 -23.97 22.00
N THR A 250 -28.81 -24.16 22.10
CA THR A 250 -27.83 -23.24 21.48
C THR A 250 -27.92 -23.30 19.97
N ARG A 251 -28.02 -24.50 19.39
CA ARG A 251 -28.26 -24.71 17.96
C ARG A 251 -29.50 -23.97 17.50
N ASP A 252 -30.64 -24.15 18.17
CA ASP A 252 -31.92 -23.56 17.79
C ASP A 252 -31.88 -22.02 17.90
N ARG A 253 -31.24 -21.50 18.96
CA ARG A 253 -31.04 -20.06 19.15
C ARG A 253 -30.21 -19.45 18.01
N ILE A 254 -29.03 -20.01 17.73
CA ILE A 254 -28.15 -19.51 16.67
C ILE A 254 -28.83 -19.67 15.30
N GLY A 255 -29.51 -20.79 15.06
CA GLY A 255 -30.29 -21.03 13.85
C GLY A 255 -31.36 -19.96 13.64
N GLY A 256 -32.11 -19.61 14.68
CA GLY A 256 -33.11 -18.53 14.65
C GLY A 256 -32.53 -17.13 14.45
N GLU A 257 -31.44 -16.80 15.13
CA GLU A 257 -30.76 -15.50 15.04
C GLU A 257 -30.11 -15.27 13.67
N LEU A 258 -29.54 -16.31 13.05
CA LEU A 258 -28.80 -16.21 11.80
C LEU A 258 -29.62 -16.60 10.56
N GLY A 259 -30.75 -17.27 10.74
CA GLY A 259 -31.41 -18.00 9.66
C GLY A 259 -30.56 -19.14 9.10
N ALA A 260 -29.61 -19.65 9.90
CA ALA A 260 -28.69 -20.70 9.47
C ALA A 260 -29.38 -22.08 9.48
N VAL A 261 -28.98 -22.94 8.56
CA VAL A 261 -29.53 -24.30 8.39
C VAL A 261 -28.50 -25.42 8.63
N CYS A 262 -27.22 -25.06 8.75
CA CYS A 262 -26.13 -26.00 8.97
C CYS A 262 -25.00 -25.34 9.75
N PHE A 263 -24.31 -26.12 10.59
CA PHE A 263 -23.04 -25.78 11.22
C PHE A 263 -21.87 -26.48 10.55
N GLU A 264 -20.74 -25.78 10.41
CA GLU A 264 -19.45 -26.38 10.00
C GLU A 264 -18.22 -25.60 10.53
N MET A 265 -17.06 -26.24 10.34
CA MET A 265 -15.70 -25.95 10.83
C MET A 265 -14.84 -24.84 10.22
N GLU A 266 -14.90 -24.68 8.90
CA GLU A 266 -13.74 -24.24 8.12
C GLU A 266 -14.04 -23.08 7.18
N ALA A 267 -15.26 -23.02 6.62
CA ALA A 267 -15.51 -22.21 5.44
C ALA A 267 -15.35 -20.70 5.67
N ALA A 268 -15.53 -20.19 6.90
CA ALA A 268 -15.41 -18.77 7.22
C ALA A 268 -14.09 -18.15 6.77
N GLY A 269 -12.97 -18.87 6.84
CA GLY A 269 -11.66 -18.35 6.43
C GLY A 269 -11.40 -18.47 4.95
N LEU A 270 -12.13 -19.36 4.28
CA LEU A 270 -12.00 -19.57 2.85
C LEU A 270 -12.76 -18.50 2.05
N MET A 271 -13.97 -18.13 2.47
CA MET A 271 -14.87 -17.34 1.63
C MET A 271 -14.26 -16.05 1.06
N ASP A 272 -13.38 -15.37 1.83
CA ASP A 272 -12.76 -14.11 1.39
C ASP A 272 -11.50 -14.30 0.52
N ASN A 273 -10.79 -15.43 0.67
CA ASN A 273 -9.46 -15.64 0.09
C ASN A 273 -9.40 -16.79 -0.94
N PHE A 274 -10.38 -17.67 -0.91
CA PHE A 274 -10.55 -18.84 -1.77
C PHE A 274 -12.03 -18.92 -2.19
N PRO A 275 -12.41 -18.26 -3.28
CA PRO A 275 -13.80 -18.20 -3.74
C PRO A 275 -14.35 -19.59 -3.98
N CYS A 276 -15.21 -20.06 -3.07
CA CYS A 276 -15.74 -21.41 -3.11
C CYS A 276 -17.24 -21.48 -2.86
N LEU A 277 -17.84 -22.61 -3.25
CA LEU A 277 -19.16 -23.02 -2.77
C LEU A 277 -18.98 -24.04 -1.64
N VAL A 278 -19.77 -23.91 -0.58
CA VAL A 278 -19.75 -24.83 0.56
C VAL A 278 -20.89 -25.82 0.43
N ILE A 279 -20.56 -27.12 0.51
CA ILE A 279 -21.51 -28.23 0.36
C ILE A 279 -21.30 -29.17 1.53
N ARG A 280 -22.32 -29.34 2.37
CA ARG A 280 -22.26 -30.14 3.60
C ARG A 280 -23.28 -31.26 3.59
N GLY A 281 -22.82 -32.49 3.79
CA GLY A 281 -23.69 -33.62 4.10
C GLY A 281 -23.99 -33.62 5.59
N ILE A 282 -25.25 -33.78 5.96
CA ILE A 282 -25.68 -33.71 7.36
C ILE A 282 -25.38 -35.03 8.06
N CYS A 283 -24.49 -34.97 9.05
CA CYS A 283 -24.02 -36.14 9.80
C CYS A 283 -24.48 -36.19 11.26
N ASP A 284 -24.95 -35.06 11.80
CA ASP A 284 -25.49 -34.94 13.15
C ASP A 284 -26.47 -33.76 13.22
N TYR A 285 -27.14 -33.58 14.36
CA TYR A 285 -28.06 -32.47 14.63
C TYR A 285 -27.49 -31.43 15.59
N SER A 286 -26.17 -31.36 15.76
CA SER A 286 -25.48 -30.38 16.62
C SER A 286 -26.04 -30.30 18.04
N ASP A 287 -26.42 -31.46 18.59
CA ASP A 287 -26.92 -31.64 19.95
C ASP A 287 -26.06 -32.64 20.71
N SER A 288 -26.46 -32.96 21.94
CA SER A 288 -25.74 -33.89 22.81
C SER A 288 -25.85 -35.35 22.37
N HIS A 289 -26.67 -35.67 21.36
CA HIS A 289 -26.86 -37.02 20.81
C HIS A 289 -26.02 -37.27 19.55
N LYS A 290 -25.16 -36.30 19.17
CA LYS A 290 -24.22 -36.41 18.06
C LYS A 290 -23.36 -37.68 18.16
N ASN A 291 -23.23 -38.40 17.04
CA ASN A 291 -22.38 -39.58 16.88
C ASN A 291 -21.85 -39.70 15.45
N ASP A 292 -20.89 -40.59 15.23
CA ASP A 292 -20.14 -40.65 13.96
C ASP A 292 -20.76 -41.57 12.89
N ARG A 293 -21.92 -42.19 13.16
CA ARG A 293 -22.54 -43.21 12.30
C ARG A 293 -22.79 -42.71 10.87
N TRP A 294 -23.24 -41.46 10.74
CA TRP A 294 -23.67 -40.90 9.46
C TRP A 294 -22.56 -40.22 8.67
N GLN A 295 -21.39 -39.96 9.27
CA GLN A 295 -20.36 -39.11 8.66
C GLN A 295 -19.94 -39.58 7.26
N ARG A 296 -19.76 -40.89 7.05
CA ARG A 296 -19.33 -41.43 5.76
C ARG A 296 -20.39 -41.27 4.68
N TYR A 297 -21.62 -41.67 4.97
CA TYR A 297 -22.73 -41.52 4.02
C TYR A 297 -22.97 -40.04 3.70
N ALA A 298 -22.99 -39.18 4.72
CA ALA A 298 -23.12 -37.73 4.58
C ALA A 298 -22.03 -37.13 3.68
N ALA A 299 -20.76 -37.49 3.90
CA ALA A 299 -19.66 -37.06 3.05
C ALA A 299 -19.85 -37.51 1.58
N ALA A 300 -20.33 -38.74 1.37
CA ALA A 300 -20.53 -39.29 0.03
C ALA A 300 -21.67 -38.62 -0.75
N VAL A 301 -22.81 -38.33 -0.12
CA VAL A 301 -23.91 -37.62 -0.80
C VAL A 301 -23.53 -36.17 -1.11
N ALA A 302 -22.77 -35.50 -0.23
CA ALA A 302 -22.25 -34.16 -0.48
C ALA A 302 -21.28 -34.13 -1.67
N ALA A 303 -20.36 -35.11 -1.73
CA ALA A 303 -19.45 -35.26 -2.86
C ALA A 303 -20.19 -35.62 -4.16
N ALA A 304 -21.22 -36.46 -4.10
CA ALA A 304 -22.04 -36.79 -5.26
C ALA A 304 -22.80 -35.57 -5.80
N TYR A 305 -23.32 -34.70 -4.92
CA TYR A 305 -23.91 -33.43 -5.34
C TYR A 305 -22.88 -32.50 -5.98
N ALA A 306 -21.67 -32.42 -5.41
CA ALA A 306 -20.58 -31.64 -6.03
C ALA A 306 -20.25 -32.16 -7.44
N LYS A 307 -20.27 -33.47 -7.68
CA LYS A 307 -20.13 -34.05 -9.03
C LYS A 307 -21.27 -33.59 -9.95
N GLU A 308 -22.52 -33.73 -9.51
CA GLU A 308 -23.70 -33.32 -10.29
C GLU A 308 -23.67 -31.81 -10.65
N LEU A 309 -23.18 -30.98 -9.72
CA LEU A 309 -22.99 -29.55 -9.94
C LEU A 309 -21.93 -29.26 -11.01
N LEU A 310 -20.80 -29.98 -11.01
CA LEU A 310 -19.75 -29.80 -11.99
C LEU A 310 -20.19 -30.23 -13.40
N ASP A 311 -21.04 -31.26 -13.50
CA ASP A 311 -21.58 -31.75 -14.78
C ASP A 311 -22.44 -30.70 -15.51
N VAL A 312 -23.02 -29.72 -14.79
CA VAL A 312 -23.81 -28.65 -15.42
C VAL A 312 -22.98 -27.41 -15.81
N ILE A 313 -21.71 -27.33 -15.39
CA ILE A 313 -20.78 -26.23 -15.67
C ILE A 313 -20.04 -26.49 -17.00
N PRO A 314 -20.17 -25.59 -17.99
CA PRO A 314 -19.40 -25.68 -19.23
C PRO A 314 -17.88 -25.49 -19.00
N PRO A 315 -17.00 -26.28 -19.66
CA PRO A 315 -15.54 -26.15 -19.51
C PRO A 315 -15.00 -24.78 -19.91
N ARG A 316 -15.62 -24.12 -20.90
CA ARG A 316 -15.25 -22.75 -21.31
C ARG A 316 -15.34 -21.74 -20.16
N ASP A 317 -16.24 -21.96 -19.20
CA ASP A 317 -16.48 -21.06 -18.07
C ASP A 317 -15.41 -21.23 -16.97
N VAL A 318 -14.51 -22.22 -17.12
CA VAL A 318 -13.33 -22.45 -16.25
C VAL A 318 -12.00 -22.29 -16.99
N THR A 319 -11.99 -21.83 -18.25
CA THR A 319 -10.75 -21.69 -19.02
C THR A 319 -9.79 -20.62 -18.46
N PRO A 320 -8.47 -20.82 -18.58
CA PRO A 320 -7.52 -19.85 -18.07
C PRO A 320 -7.53 -18.53 -18.87
N THR A 321 -8.06 -17.43 -18.33
CA THR A 321 -7.74 -16.08 -18.82
C THR A 321 -6.41 -15.54 -18.22
N PRO A 322 -5.62 -14.72 -18.94
CA PRO A 322 -4.33 -14.20 -18.47
C PRO A 322 -4.39 -13.37 -17.17
N ASN A 323 -5.56 -12.85 -16.80
CA ASN A 323 -5.82 -12.14 -15.56
C ASN A 323 -6.95 -12.84 -14.79
N GLY A 324 -6.65 -14.02 -14.22
CA GLY A 324 -7.62 -14.81 -13.47
C GLY A 324 -8.22 -14.05 -12.28
N TYR A 325 -9.52 -14.25 -12.02
CA TYR A 325 -10.29 -13.65 -10.93
C TYR A 325 -9.60 -13.78 -9.55
N LEU A 326 -8.84 -14.86 -9.32
CA LEU A 326 -8.06 -15.09 -8.10
C LEU A 326 -6.81 -14.20 -7.97
N ASN A 327 -6.16 -13.86 -9.08
CA ASN A 327 -5.04 -12.90 -9.05
C ASN A 327 -5.56 -11.52 -8.65
N THR A 328 -6.75 -11.14 -9.11
CA THR A 328 -7.41 -9.89 -8.70
C THR A 328 -7.76 -9.89 -7.21
N ILE A 329 -8.27 -11.01 -6.65
CA ILE A 329 -8.60 -11.11 -5.21
C ILE A 329 -7.33 -11.13 -4.36
N ARG A 330 -6.32 -11.95 -4.69
CA ARG A 330 -5.02 -11.95 -4.00
C ARG A 330 -4.40 -10.56 -4.00
N GLN A 331 -4.39 -9.89 -5.15
CA GLN A 331 -3.84 -8.55 -5.25
C GLN A 331 -4.67 -7.52 -4.46
N THR A 332 -5.99 -7.69 -4.36
CA THR A 332 -6.86 -6.82 -3.54
C THR A 332 -6.60 -6.98 -2.05
N GLU A 333 -6.48 -8.22 -1.55
CA GLU A 333 -6.21 -8.46 -0.13
C GLU A 333 -4.75 -8.14 0.25
N TYR A 334 -3.79 -8.45 -0.62
CA TYR A 334 -2.41 -7.99 -0.46
C TYR A 334 -2.34 -6.46 -0.43
N ASN A 335 -3.05 -5.76 -1.33
CA ASN A 335 -3.12 -4.30 -1.29
C ASN A 335 -3.77 -3.78 0.01
N ARG A 336 -4.78 -4.48 0.55
CA ARG A 336 -5.41 -4.14 1.84
C ARG A 336 -4.44 -4.31 3.01
N LEU A 337 -3.72 -5.43 3.07
CA LEU A 337 -2.76 -5.72 4.14
C LEU A 337 -1.54 -4.81 4.06
N LEU A 338 -0.97 -4.63 2.87
CA LEU A 338 0.11 -3.67 2.63
C LEU A 338 -0.33 -2.22 2.90
N GLY A 339 -1.61 -1.91 2.72
CA GLY A 339 -2.20 -0.61 3.06
C GLY A 339 -2.10 -0.26 4.56
N LYS A 340 -1.78 -1.22 5.43
CA LYS A 340 -1.48 -0.95 6.85
C LYS A 340 -0.08 -0.33 7.06
N LEU A 341 0.83 -0.43 6.09
CA LEU A 341 2.17 0.17 6.21
C LEU A 341 2.07 1.70 6.14
N PRO A 342 2.59 2.43 7.13
CA PRO A 342 2.57 3.89 7.10
C PRO A 342 3.52 4.38 6.00
N CYS A 343 2.95 4.92 4.91
CA CYS A 343 3.72 5.49 3.81
C CYS A 343 3.84 7.02 3.96
N ALA A 344 4.96 7.59 3.52
CA ALA A 344 5.16 9.03 3.43
C ALA A 344 4.43 9.57 2.20
N GLN A 345 3.48 10.47 2.42
CA GLN A 345 2.70 11.05 1.33
C GLN A 345 3.60 11.89 0.41
N GLY A 346 3.49 11.68 -0.90
CA GLY A 346 4.25 12.43 -1.91
C GLY A 346 5.71 12.00 -2.10
N ALA A 347 6.19 10.99 -1.37
CA ALA A 347 7.58 10.52 -1.46
C ALA A 347 7.90 9.73 -2.74
N ALA A 348 6.92 9.08 -3.36
CA ALA A 348 7.11 8.37 -4.63
C ALA A 348 7.23 9.34 -5.81
N PHE A 349 7.93 8.93 -6.89
CA PHE A 349 8.19 9.80 -8.04
C PHE A 349 6.94 10.26 -8.82
N LYS A 350 5.84 9.49 -8.75
CA LYS A 350 4.51 9.81 -9.32
C LYS A 350 3.57 10.37 -8.25
N SER A 351 3.98 11.44 -7.58
CA SER A 351 3.14 12.14 -6.62
C SER A 351 2.36 13.29 -7.28
N ASN A 352 1.23 13.69 -6.68
CA ASN A 352 0.44 14.86 -7.11
C ASN A 352 1.13 16.21 -6.81
N ASP A 353 2.40 16.22 -6.37
CA ASP A 353 3.17 17.44 -6.14
C ASP A 353 3.45 18.11 -7.50
N PRO A 354 3.10 19.40 -7.73
CA PRO A 354 3.37 20.09 -9.00
C PRO A 354 4.85 20.05 -9.42
N SER A 355 5.77 19.99 -8.44
CA SER A 355 7.21 19.83 -8.68
C SER A 355 7.62 18.43 -9.17
N SER A 356 6.75 17.43 -9.02
CA SER A 356 6.93 16.05 -9.46
C SER A 356 6.88 15.89 -10.99
N SER A 357 6.44 16.90 -11.73
CA SER A 357 6.34 16.88 -13.19
C SER A 357 7.67 17.09 -13.92
N SER A 358 8.69 17.63 -13.24
CA SER A 358 9.95 18.00 -13.88
C SER A 358 10.76 16.76 -14.32
N ARG A 359 11.15 16.71 -15.59
CA ARG A 359 12.01 15.69 -16.20
C ARG A 359 13.10 16.37 -17.02
N CYS A 360 14.23 15.68 -17.20
CA CYS A 360 15.25 16.08 -18.16
C CYS A 360 14.59 16.25 -19.53
N LEU A 361 14.89 17.37 -20.18
CA LEU A 361 14.43 17.62 -21.53
C LEU A 361 15.10 16.61 -22.49
N ALA A 362 14.37 16.15 -23.49
CA ALA A 362 14.93 15.26 -24.52
C ALA A 362 16.18 15.90 -25.17
N GLY A 363 17.26 15.13 -25.27
CA GLY A 363 18.56 15.59 -25.77
C GLY A 363 19.48 16.23 -24.73
N THR A 364 19.08 16.31 -23.45
CA THR A 364 19.93 16.77 -22.33
C THR A 364 20.36 15.61 -21.45
N ARG A 365 21.54 15.70 -20.81
CA ARG A 365 22.12 14.70 -19.89
C ARG A 365 22.25 13.29 -20.50
N VAL A 366 22.37 13.20 -21.82
CA VAL A 366 22.32 11.94 -22.57
C VAL A 366 23.42 10.99 -22.12
N GLU A 367 24.66 11.47 -22.09
CA GLU A 367 25.85 10.69 -21.74
C GLU A 367 25.79 10.16 -20.30
N LEU A 368 25.29 10.98 -19.37
CA LEU A 368 25.11 10.57 -17.98
C LEU A 368 23.99 9.52 -17.82
N LEU A 369 22.88 9.68 -18.53
CA LEU A 369 21.79 8.70 -18.51
C LEU A 369 22.24 7.37 -19.13
N GLU A 370 23.04 7.40 -20.19
CA GLU A 370 23.67 6.23 -20.78
C GLU A 370 24.62 5.55 -19.79
N GLN A 371 25.49 6.31 -19.12
CA GLN A 371 26.40 5.76 -18.10
C GLN A 371 25.65 5.10 -16.94
N ILE A 372 24.51 5.66 -16.51
CA ILE A 372 23.66 5.05 -15.47
C ILE A 372 23.02 3.75 -15.98
N ASN A 373 22.59 3.71 -17.24
CA ASN A 373 22.06 2.48 -17.85
C ASN A 373 23.14 1.40 -17.98
N GLU A 374 24.36 1.76 -18.39
CA GLU A 374 25.51 0.86 -18.45
C GLU A 374 25.86 0.33 -17.07
N TRP A 375 25.97 1.22 -16.07
CA TRP A 375 26.15 0.84 -14.68
C TRP A 375 25.08 -0.18 -14.30
N PHE A 376 23.79 0.15 -14.47
CA PHE A 376 22.69 -0.74 -14.09
C PHE A 376 22.77 -2.13 -14.73
N ARG A 377 23.24 -2.24 -15.98
CA ARG A 377 23.37 -3.52 -16.68
C ARG A 377 24.57 -4.35 -16.21
N ASP A 378 25.68 -3.72 -15.82
CA ASP A 378 26.94 -4.40 -15.45
C ASP A 378 26.81 -5.42 -14.31
N ALA A 379 26.84 -6.74 -14.58
CA ALA A 379 26.68 -7.77 -13.54
C ALA A 379 27.64 -7.62 -12.33
N ASN A 380 28.84 -7.07 -12.53
CA ASN A 380 29.84 -6.86 -11.49
C ASN A 380 29.90 -5.42 -10.97
N GLY A 381 28.97 -4.58 -11.39
CA GLY A 381 28.91 -3.17 -11.03
C GLY A 381 28.61 -2.98 -9.54
N LYS A 382 29.11 -1.87 -8.98
CA LYS A 382 28.89 -1.53 -7.57
C LYS A 382 27.39 -1.34 -7.26
N PRO A 383 26.92 -1.71 -6.05
CA PRO A 383 25.48 -1.70 -5.73
C PRO A 383 24.88 -0.29 -5.63
N ILE A 384 25.68 0.72 -5.30
CA ILE A 384 25.22 2.09 -5.11
C ILE A 384 25.84 3.03 -6.17
N PHE A 385 25.00 3.85 -6.81
CA PHE A 385 25.42 4.99 -7.62
C PHE A 385 25.09 6.28 -6.86
N TRP A 386 26.10 6.97 -6.37
CA TRP A 386 25.94 8.24 -5.69
C TRP A 386 26.14 9.40 -6.67
N LEU A 387 25.04 10.07 -7.00
CA LEU A 387 25.01 11.28 -7.80
C LEU A 387 25.14 12.51 -6.89
N ASN A 388 26.34 13.04 -6.84
CA ASN A 388 26.72 14.17 -6.02
C ASN A 388 26.75 15.47 -6.84
N GLY A 389 26.28 16.57 -6.28
CA GLY A 389 26.40 17.87 -6.92
C GLY A 389 25.90 19.02 -6.08
N MET A 390 26.37 20.23 -6.39
CA MET A 390 25.88 21.45 -5.76
C MET A 390 24.39 21.67 -6.02
N ALA A 391 23.81 22.56 -5.23
CA ALA A 391 22.45 23.03 -5.40
C ALA A 391 22.28 23.57 -6.86
N GLY A 392 21.18 23.21 -7.52
CA GLY A 392 20.82 23.80 -8.82
C GLY A 392 21.41 23.11 -10.05
N THR A 393 22.15 22.03 -9.86
CA THR A 393 22.74 21.20 -10.92
C THR A 393 21.75 20.25 -11.62
N GLY A 394 20.53 20.10 -11.09
CA GLY A 394 19.47 19.27 -11.69
C GLY A 394 19.34 17.84 -11.15
N LYS A 395 19.97 17.50 -10.02
CA LYS A 395 19.90 16.16 -9.37
C LYS A 395 18.49 15.58 -9.29
N SER A 396 17.55 16.32 -8.71
CA SER A 396 16.17 15.86 -8.54
C SER A 396 15.43 15.66 -9.87
N THR A 397 15.74 16.47 -10.88
CA THR A 397 15.19 16.30 -12.22
C THR A 397 15.73 15.01 -12.86
N LEU A 398 17.03 14.73 -12.68
CA LEU A 398 17.65 13.50 -13.16
C LEU A 398 17.10 12.26 -12.43
N ALA A 399 17.01 12.30 -11.10
CA ALA A 399 16.44 11.20 -10.30
C ALA A 399 15.01 10.85 -10.76
N ARG A 400 14.18 11.86 -11.05
CA ARG A 400 12.84 11.64 -11.59
C ARG A 400 12.84 11.05 -12.99
N THR A 401 13.72 11.51 -13.89
CA THR A 401 13.88 10.92 -15.23
C THR A 401 14.31 9.46 -15.15
N ILE A 402 15.24 9.14 -14.26
CA ILE A 402 15.69 7.76 -14.03
C ILE A 402 14.51 6.92 -13.52
N ALA A 403 13.83 7.36 -12.45
CA ALA A 403 12.68 6.64 -11.91
C ALA A 403 11.59 6.40 -12.97
N GLU A 404 11.27 7.40 -13.80
CA GLU A 404 10.28 7.23 -14.87
C GLU A 404 10.71 6.25 -15.96
N THR A 405 11.98 6.31 -16.38
CA THR A 405 12.54 5.43 -17.41
C THR A 405 12.46 3.99 -16.95
N PHE A 406 13.01 3.68 -15.78
CA PHE A 406 12.97 2.33 -15.22
C PHE A 406 11.55 1.87 -14.83
N ALA A 407 10.63 2.79 -14.51
CA ALA A 407 9.24 2.42 -14.29
C ALA A 407 8.52 2.00 -15.58
N LYS A 408 8.84 2.63 -16.73
CA LYS A 408 8.29 2.23 -18.05
C LYS A 408 8.74 0.81 -18.41
N ASP A 409 9.97 0.47 -18.07
CA ASP A 409 10.56 -0.84 -18.31
C ASP A 409 10.21 -1.89 -17.23
N ARG A 410 9.36 -1.53 -16.25
CA ARG A 410 8.98 -2.38 -15.09
C ARG A 410 10.17 -2.84 -14.23
N GLN A 411 11.23 -2.05 -14.20
CA GLN A 411 12.47 -2.29 -13.45
C GLN A 411 12.61 -1.35 -12.24
N LEU A 412 11.73 -0.38 -12.04
CA LEU A 412 11.71 0.43 -10.82
C LEU A 412 11.08 -0.37 -9.67
N ALA A 413 11.89 -0.71 -8.67
CA ALA A 413 11.45 -1.36 -7.44
C ALA A 413 10.76 -0.37 -6.48
N ALA A 414 11.41 0.76 -6.20
CA ALA A 414 10.88 1.76 -5.28
C ALA A 414 11.53 3.14 -5.51
N SER A 415 10.86 4.19 -5.03
CA SER A 415 11.42 5.54 -5.07
C SER A 415 11.09 6.33 -3.80
N PHE A 416 12.02 7.16 -3.33
CA PHE A 416 11.81 8.05 -2.21
C PHE A 416 12.48 9.41 -2.45
N PHE A 417 11.69 10.47 -2.48
CA PHE A 417 12.16 11.84 -2.69
C PHE A 417 12.06 12.61 -1.37
N PHE A 418 13.20 12.77 -0.68
CA PHE A 418 13.27 13.60 0.52
C PHE A 418 12.91 15.05 0.18
N LYS A 419 12.31 15.74 1.16
CA LYS A 419 11.95 17.15 1.02
C LYS A 419 11.97 17.84 2.38
N ARG A 420 12.85 18.83 2.53
CA ARG A 420 13.02 19.57 3.78
C ARG A 420 11.75 20.36 4.10
N GLY A 421 11.33 20.33 5.36
CA GLY A 421 10.13 21.03 5.85
C GLY A 421 8.80 20.30 5.59
N GLU A 422 8.78 19.19 4.85
CA GLU A 422 7.61 18.32 4.75
C GLU A 422 7.72 17.22 5.81
N SER A 423 6.84 17.26 6.82
CA SER A 423 6.94 16.45 8.04
C SER A 423 7.20 14.95 7.82
N GLU A 424 6.65 14.36 6.76
CA GLU A 424 6.81 12.95 6.42
C GLU A 424 8.01 12.65 5.51
N ARG A 425 8.59 13.67 4.87
CA ARG A 425 9.66 13.56 3.86
C ARG A 425 10.97 14.23 4.28
N SER A 426 11.02 14.85 5.46
CA SER A 426 12.24 15.44 6.03
C SER A 426 12.94 14.51 7.04
N HIS A 427 12.49 13.27 7.25
CA HIS A 427 13.05 12.33 8.23
C HIS A 427 12.93 10.88 7.76
N ALA A 428 13.64 9.94 8.39
CA ALA A 428 13.63 8.52 7.98
C ALA A 428 12.46 7.68 8.54
N ARG A 429 11.61 8.22 9.42
CA ARG A 429 10.57 7.47 10.16
C ARG A 429 9.65 6.60 9.30
N LYS A 430 9.32 7.05 8.09
CA LYS A 430 8.46 6.33 7.13
C LYS A 430 9.25 5.86 5.90
N PHE A 431 10.57 5.97 5.91
CA PHE A 431 11.41 5.68 4.74
C PHE A 431 11.33 4.19 4.36
N TYR A 432 11.65 3.30 5.30
CA TYR A 432 11.69 1.85 5.04
C TYR A 432 10.30 1.26 4.78
N THR A 433 9.27 1.68 5.51
CA THR A 433 7.88 1.27 5.27
C THR A 433 7.37 1.70 3.90
N THR A 434 7.74 2.91 3.43
CA THR A 434 7.40 3.41 2.10
C THR A 434 8.13 2.65 0.99
N LEU A 435 9.39 2.26 1.21
CA LEU A 435 10.13 1.41 0.28
C LEU A 435 9.55 0.00 0.24
N ALA A 436 9.26 -0.61 1.40
CA ALA A 436 8.67 -1.95 1.51
C ALA A 436 7.31 -2.04 0.81
N PHE A 437 6.44 -1.04 1.00
CA PHE A 437 5.16 -0.96 0.29
C PHE A 437 5.35 -0.92 -1.24
N GLN A 438 6.28 -0.10 -1.73
CA GLN A 438 6.57 -0.01 -3.17
C GLN A 438 7.22 -1.30 -3.71
N LEU A 439 8.13 -1.91 -2.96
CA LEU A 439 8.77 -3.18 -3.28
C LEU A 439 7.71 -4.29 -3.44
N ALA A 440 6.83 -4.45 -2.45
CA ALA A 440 5.75 -5.44 -2.49
C ALA A 440 4.80 -5.20 -3.68
N LYS A 441 4.55 -3.94 -4.05
CA LYS A 441 3.69 -3.57 -5.17
C LYS A 441 4.33 -3.86 -6.53
N ASN A 442 5.62 -3.57 -6.67
CA ASN A 442 6.34 -3.67 -7.95
C ASN A 442 7.02 -5.03 -8.16
N ILE A 443 7.20 -5.81 -7.08
CA ILE A 443 7.74 -7.17 -7.04
C ILE A 443 6.77 -8.02 -6.20
N PRO A 444 5.67 -8.53 -6.80
CA PRO A 444 4.61 -9.24 -6.07
C PRO A 444 5.08 -10.42 -5.23
N GLU A 445 6.17 -11.06 -5.61
CA GLU A 445 6.81 -12.16 -4.88
C GLU A 445 7.29 -11.73 -3.48
N LEU A 446 7.67 -10.45 -3.31
CA LEU A 446 8.04 -9.90 -2.01
C LEU A 446 6.83 -9.62 -1.11
N ALA A 447 5.63 -9.46 -1.67
CA ALA A 447 4.44 -9.12 -0.90
C ALA A 447 4.14 -10.19 0.16
N TYR A 448 4.24 -11.47 -0.20
CA TYR A 448 4.04 -12.57 0.74
C TYR A 448 5.01 -12.50 1.92
N HIS A 449 6.30 -12.32 1.66
CA HIS A 449 7.33 -12.25 2.69
C HIS A 449 7.13 -11.06 3.62
N ILE A 450 6.83 -9.88 3.06
CA ILE A 450 6.60 -8.65 3.84
C ILE A 450 5.35 -8.80 4.72
N ILE A 451 4.25 -9.33 4.17
CA ILE A 451 3.00 -9.51 4.92
C ILE A 451 3.16 -10.54 6.04
N LYS A 452 3.87 -11.65 5.76
CA LYS A 452 4.20 -12.66 6.77
C LYS A 452 4.91 -12.04 7.98
N PHE A 453 5.84 -11.11 7.74
CA PHE A 453 6.51 -10.40 8.84
C PHE A 453 5.57 -9.45 9.58
N MET A 454 4.72 -8.71 8.86
CA MET A 454 3.73 -7.82 9.46
C MET A 454 2.74 -8.58 10.37
N ASP A 455 2.37 -9.80 10.02
CA ASP A 455 1.50 -10.64 10.84
C ASP A 455 2.20 -11.13 12.12
N SER A 456 3.50 -11.45 12.04
CA SER A 456 4.28 -11.84 13.22
C SER A 456 4.63 -10.68 14.15
N GLU A 457 4.80 -9.46 13.61
CA GLU A 457 5.25 -8.29 14.35
C GLU A 457 4.39 -7.05 13.99
N PRO A 458 3.18 -6.91 14.58
CA PRO A 458 2.21 -5.88 14.19
C PRO A 458 2.65 -4.44 14.44
N ARG A 459 3.74 -4.21 15.18
CA ARG A 459 4.30 -2.89 15.51
C ARG A 459 5.66 -2.63 14.85
N ILE A 460 6.04 -3.40 13.84
CA ILE A 460 7.34 -3.25 13.15
C ILE A 460 7.61 -1.82 12.66
N PHE A 461 6.58 -1.03 12.34
CA PHE A 461 6.73 0.37 11.92
C PHE A 461 7.04 1.36 13.07
N GLU A 462 6.96 0.93 14.33
CA GLU A 462 7.38 1.69 15.51
C GLU A 462 8.82 1.36 15.92
N GLU A 463 9.41 0.31 15.35
CA GLU A 463 10.76 -0.14 15.65
C GLU A 463 11.84 0.77 15.06
N PRO A 464 13.08 0.70 15.56
CA PRO A 464 14.22 1.43 15.01
C PRO A 464 14.49 1.13 13.52
N SER A 465 15.16 2.07 12.84
CA SER A 465 15.45 2.00 11.40
C SER A 465 16.16 0.72 10.94
N ASN A 466 17.06 0.18 11.77
CA ASN A 466 17.77 -1.07 11.48
C ASN A 466 16.82 -2.29 11.46
N GLU A 467 15.89 -2.39 12.41
CA GLU A 467 14.92 -3.49 12.46
C GLU A 467 13.91 -3.38 11.30
N GLN A 468 13.42 -2.16 11.02
CA GLN A 468 12.56 -1.92 9.87
C GLN A 468 13.23 -2.33 8.55
N PHE A 469 14.48 -1.94 8.36
CA PHE A 469 15.23 -2.31 7.17
C PHE A 469 15.45 -3.83 7.08
N ASP A 470 15.89 -4.45 8.18
CA ASP A 470 16.20 -5.88 8.19
C ASP A 470 14.96 -6.71 7.86
N ARG A 471 13.85 -6.47 8.56
CA ARG A 471 12.62 -7.27 8.44
C ARG A 471 11.79 -6.94 7.20
N LEU A 472 11.69 -5.68 6.80
CA LEU A 472 10.79 -5.27 5.70
C LEU A 472 11.48 -5.21 4.34
N ILE A 473 12.82 -5.17 4.29
CA ILE A 473 13.58 -5.04 3.04
C ILE A 473 14.61 -6.15 2.90
N PHE A 474 15.59 -6.24 3.81
CA PHE A 474 16.73 -7.14 3.63
C PHE A 474 16.36 -8.63 3.66
N GLN A 475 15.59 -9.07 4.67
CA GLN A 475 15.16 -10.46 4.79
C GLN A 475 14.24 -10.88 3.62
N PRO A 476 13.17 -10.14 3.24
CA PRO A 476 12.35 -10.46 2.07
C PRO A 476 13.17 -10.62 0.78
N LEU A 477 14.13 -9.73 0.53
CA LEU A 477 15.02 -9.81 -0.63
C LEU A 477 15.95 -11.02 -0.57
N SER A 478 16.43 -11.36 0.61
CA SER A 478 17.28 -12.54 0.83
C SER A 478 16.52 -13.85 0.64
N GLU A 479 15.24 -13.90 1.02
CA GLU A 479 14.38 -15.07 0.77
C GLU A 479 14.05 -15.23 -0.71
N LEU A 480 13.73 -14.14 -1.41
CA LEU A 480 13.48 -14.18 -2.86
C LEU A 480 14.67 -14.74 -3.66
N LYS A 481 15.90 -14.48 -3.21
CA LYS A 481 17.11 -15.05 -3.80
C LYS A 481 17.14 -16.58 -3.77
N LYS A 482 16.59 -17.19 -2.72
CA LYS A 482 16.59 -18.66 -2.56
C LYS A 482 15.60 -19.34 -3.51
N THR A 483 14.58 -18.61 -3.95
CA THR A 483 13.40 -19.17 -4.62
C THR A 483 13.29 -18.78 -6.09
N SER A 484 13.89 -17.66 -6.52
CA SER A 484 13.77 -17.16 -7.88
C SER A 484 14.80 -17.76 -8.85
N THR A 485 14.30 -18.26 -9.98
CA THR A 485 15.09 -18.66 -11.17
C THR A 485 15.24 -17.53 -12.20
N THR A 486 14.61 -16.37 -11.96
CA THR A 486 14.46 -15.28 -12.95
C THR A 486 15.33 -14.08 -12.57
N VAL A 487 16.28 -13.71 -13.43
CA VAL A 487 17.30 -12.66 -13.20
C VAL A 487 16.80 -11.29 -13.67
N LEU A 488 15.62 -10.85 -13.24
CA LEU A 488 15.20 -9.46 -13.48
C LEU A 488 15.84 -8.56 -12.43
N LYS A 489 16.64 -7.60 -12.89
CA LYS A 489 17.30 -6.60 -12.05
C LYS A 489 16.37 -5.39 -11.85
N TYR A 490 16.36 -4.84 -10.65
CA TYR A 490 15.53 -3.70 -10.25
C TYR A 490 16.36 -2.55 -9.69
N ILE A 491 15.84 -1.33 -9.77
CA ILE A 491 16.45 -0.11 -9.23
C ILE A 491 15.59 0.54 -8.14
N ILE A 492 16.23 1.03 -7.09
CA ILE A 492 15.67 1.91 -6.06
C ILE A 492 16.26 3.32 -6.27
N VAL A 493 15.39 4.32 -6.34
CA VAL A 493 15.79 5.73 -6.56
C VAL A 493 15.54 6.54 -5.30
N ILE A 494 16.60 7.11 -4.72
CA ILE A 494 16.52 7.99 -3.55
C ILE A 494 17.02 9.38 -3.94
N ASP A 495 16.18 10.39 -3.79
CA ASP A 495 16.52 11.77 -4.14
C ASP A 495 16.70 12.63 -2.89
N ALA A 496 17.70 13.51 -2.95
CA ALA A 496 17.98 14.58 -2.00
C ALA A 496 18.18 14.09 -0.56
N LEU A 497 19.04 13.08 -0.34
CA LEU A 497 19.29 12.55 1.01
C LEU A 497 19.76 13.65 2.00
N ASP A 498 20.43 14.71 1.52
CA ASP A 498 20.79 15.89 2.31
C ASP A 498 19.59 16.67 2.88
N GLU A 499 18.38 16.44 2.37
CA GLU A 499 17.16 17.06 2.91
C GLU A 499 16.55 16.27 4.10
N CYS A 500 17.16 15.15 4.48
CA CYS A 500 16.86 14.45 5.73
C CYS A 500 17.44 15.24 6.92
N GLY A 501 16.60 15.64 7.87
CA GLY A 501 16.92 16.57 8.95
C GLY A 501 17.75 15.99 10.10
N ASP A 502 17.80 14.67 10.24
CA ASP A 502 18.55 14.00 11.31
C ASP A 502 19.90 13.47 10.79
N GLU A 503 21.00 13.88 11.44
CA GLU A 503 22.35 13.46 11.04
C GLU A 503 22.58 11.94 11.21
N GLY A 504 22.02 11.34 12.26
CA GLY A 504 22.11 9.91 12.53
C GLY A 504 21.36 9.09 11.48
N ASP A 505 20.21 9.57 11.04
CA ASP A 505 19.39 8.91 10.00
C ASP A 505 20.15 8.79 8.67
N THR A 506 20.80 9.87 8.21
CA THR A 506 21.49 9.87 6.90
C THR A 506 22.62 8.84 6.81
N ARG A 507 23.47 8.75 7.84
CA ARG A 507 24.56 7.75 7.88
C ARG A 507 24.00 6.34 7.99
N THR A 508 22.96 6.15 8.79
CA THR A 508 22.29 4.85 8.97
C THR A 508 21.68 4.36 7.66
N ILE A 509 21.00 5.23 6.90
CA ILE A 509 20.45 4.92 5.58
C ILE A 509 21.55 4.45 4.62
N ILE A 510 22.67 5.19 4.51
CA ILE A 510 23.79 4.82 3.64
C ILE A 510 24.34 3.45 4.03
N HIS A 511 24.55 3.23 5.33
CA HIS A 511 25.06 1.96 5.84
C HIS A 511 24.13 0.79 5.50
N LEU A 512 22.84 0.90 5.82
CA LEU A 512 21.85 -0.16 5.60
C LEU A 512 21.64 -0.44 4.11
N LEU A 513 21.53 0.58 3.26
CA LEU A 513 21.43 0.37 1.80
C LEU A 513 22.66 -0.32 1.22
N SER A 514 23.86 -0.10 1.81
CA SER A 514 25.07 -0.83 1.40
C SER A 514 25.04 -2.31 1.76
N GLN A 515 24.16 -2.73 2.67
CA GLN A 515 23.94 -4.12 3.05
C GLN A 515 23.00 -4.85 2.09
N ILE A 516 22.36 -4.15 1.14
CA ILE A 516 21.63 -4.79 0.03
C ILE A 516 22.68 -5.49 -0.86
N GLY A 517 23.11 -6.67 -0.41
CA GLY A 517 24.39 -7.28 -0.71
C GLY A 517 24.45 -8.06 -2.02
N ASN A 518 23.48 -7.88 -2.93
CA ASN A 518 23.53 -8.49 -4.25
C ASN A 518 23.21 -7.49 -5.38
N PRO A 519 24.24 -6.93 -6.06
CA PRO A 519 24.06 -6.00 -7.18
C PRO A 519 23.42 -6.63 -8.42
N GLU A 520 23.26 -7.97 -8.45
CA GLU A 520 22.56 -8.69 -9.52
C GLU A 520 21.05 -8.44 -9.52
N PHE A 521 20.44 -8.23 -8.35
CA PHE A 521 18.98 -8.15 -8.22
C PHE A 521 18.47 -6.73 -7.91
N ILE A 522 19.11 -6.00 -7.00
CA ILE A 522 18.73 -4.62 -6.67
C ILE A 522 19.93 -3.69 -6.71
N ARG A 523 19.70 -2.52 -7.30
CA ARG A 523 20.63 -1.41 -7.28
C ARG A 523 20.01 -0.16 -6.70
N VAL A 524 20.84 0.67 -6.11
CA VAL A 524 20.40 1.91 -5.48
C VAL A 524 21.08 3.08 -6.15
N ILE A 525 20.30 4.03 -6.65
CA ILE A 525 20.81 5.34 -7.03
C ILE A 525 20.38 6.36 -5.98
N LEU A 526 21.34 7.16 -5.54
CA LEU A 526 21.15 8.14 -4.48
C LEU A 526 21.66 9.50 -4.93
N THR A 527 20.87 10.55 -4.76
CA THR A 527 21.33 11.92 -4.99
C THR A 527 21.54 12.67 -3.69
N SER A 528 22.58 13.50 -3.62
CA SER A 528 22.74 14.44 -2.51
C SER A 528 23.69 15.60 -2.81
N ARG A 529 23.74 16.58 -1.92
CA ARG A 529 24.89 17.49 -1.77
C ARG A 529 26.09 16.76 -1.12
N PRO A 530 27.33 17.23 -1.33
CA PRO A 530 28.53 16.70 -0.68
C PRO A 530 28.68 17.21 0.75
N GLU A 531 27.62 17.17 1.56
CA GLU A 531 27.71 17.57 2.96
C GLU A 531 28.58 16.60 3.76
N LEU A 532 29.28 17.10 4.78
CA LEU A 532 30.23 16.31 5.59
C LEU A 532 29.60 15.01 6.11
N ARG A 533 28.36 15.06 6.60
CA ARG A 533 27.62 13.89 7.09
C ARG A 533 27.42 12.79 6.03
N ILE A 534 27.14 13.18 4.79
CA ILE A 534 26.97 12.24 3.67
C ILE A 534 28.33 11.66 3.27
N GLN A 535 29.35 12.52 3.18
CA GLN A 535 30.72 12.09 2.87
C GLN A 535 31.23 11.08 3.90
N PHE A 536 31.00 11.32 5.20
CA PHE A 536 31.35 10.38 6.26
C PHE A 536 30.59 9.05 6.11
N GLY A 537 29.28 9.07 5.86
CA GLY A 537 28.52 7.82 5.64
C GLY A 537 29.06 6.97 4.48
N PHE A 538 29.45 7.59 3.36
CA PHE A 538 30.07 6.87 2.23
C PHE A 538 31.49 6.40 2.53
N LYS A 539 32.25 7.17 3.32
CA LYS A 539 33.58 6.77 3.79
C LYS A 539 33.49 5.53 4.69
N ASP A 540 32.47 5.45 5.55
CA ASP A 540 32.27 4.36 6.51
C ASP A 540 31.96 3.00 5.82
N ILE A 541 31.32 3.00 4.64
CA ILE A 541 31.01 1.77 3.90
C ILE A 541 32.12 1.29 2.95
N GLY A 542 33.16 2.10 2.74
CA GLY A 542 34.31 1.82 1.89
C GLY A 542 34.09 2.02 0.38
N GLU A 543 35.15 2.43 -0.32
CA GLU A 543 35.13 2.81 -1.75
C GLU A 543 34.71 1.69 -2.72
N GLY A 544 34.76 0.43 -2.29
CA GLY A 544 34.37 -0.73 -3.08
C GLY A 544 32.85 -0.86 -3.33
N ARG A 545 32.00 -0.15 -2.56
CA ARG A 545 30.54 -0.37 -2.59
C ARG A 545 29.72 0.68 -3.33
N PHE A 546 30.36 1.76 -3.81
CA PHE A 546 29.64 2.82 -4.51
C PHE A 546 30.45 3.48 -5.63
N ILE A 547 29.74 4.02 -6.62
CA ILE A 547 30.29 4.97 -7.60
C ILE A 547 29.99 6.38 -7.09
N ASN A 548 31.01 7.23 -7.04
CA ASN A 548 30.84 8.66 -6.78
C ASN A 548 30.87 9.41 -8.12
N PHE A 549 29.72 9.92 -8.56
CA PHE A 549 29.63 10.75 -9.75
C PHE A 549 29.36 12.20 -9.33
N VAL A 550 30.29 13.10 -9.65
CA VAL A 550 30.19 14.52 -9.30
C VAL A 550 29.70 15.30 -10.52
N LEU A 551 28.50 15.88 -10.45
CA LEU A 551 27.87 16.61 -11.56
C LEU A 551 28.67 17.84 -12.04
N THR A 552 29.46 18.46 -11.17
CA THR A 552 30.35 19.56 -11.55
C THR A 552 31.61 19.10 -12.28
N GLY A 553 31.86 17.78 -12.35
CA GLY A 553 32.96 17.20 -13.11
C GLY A 553 32.62 16.88 -14.57
N ILE A 554 31.39 17.15 -15.01
CA ILE A 554 31.01 17.05 -16.43
C ILE A 554 31.70 18.17 -17.20
N GLU A 555 32.21 17.85 -18.38
CA GLU A 555 32.89 18.83 -19.24
C GLU A 555 31.99 20.02 -19.57
N GLU A 556 32.53 21.23 -19.43
CA GLU A 556 31.78 22.48 -19.52
C GLU A 556 31.01 22.60 -20.84
N HIS A 557 31.62 22.22 -21.96
CA HIS A 557 30.98 22.26 -23.28
C HIS A 557 29.73 21.35 -23.40
N ILE A 558 29.66 20.25 -22.63
CA ILE A 558 28.47 19.38 -22.55
C ILE A 558 27.37 20.09 -21.76
N ILE A 559 27.74 20.77 -20.67
CA ILE A 559 26.81 21.54 -19.85
C ILE A 559 26.23 22.70 -20.67
N GLU A 560 27.07 23.46 -21.39
CA GLU A 560 26.66 24.53 -22.29
C GLU A 560 25.66 24.03 -23.33
N ARG A 561 25.97 22.92 -24.01
CA ARG A 561 25.08 22.29 -24.99
C ARG A 561 23.71 21.95 -24.40
N ASP A 562 23.70 21.30 -23.24
CA ASP A 562 22.44 20.88 -22.61
C ASP A 562 21.61 22.09 -22.12
N ILE A 563 22.27 23.13 -21.61
CA ILE A 563 21.64 24.40 -21.22
C ILE A 563 21.08 25.13 -22.45
N GLU A 564 21.79 25.11 -23.57
CA GLU A 564 21.34 25.70 -24.84
C GLU A 564 20.06 25.01 -25.34
N ILE A 565 20.04 23.67 -25.36
CA ILE A 565 18.85 22.89 -25.72
C ILE A 565 17.67 23.27 -24.82
N PHE A 566 17.90 23.39 -23.52
CA PHE A 566 16.89 23.82 -22.55
C PHE A 566 16.36 25.22 -22.85
N PHE A 567 17.24 26.21 -23.07
CA PHE A 567 16.84 27.57 -23.40
C PHE A 567 16.03 27.63 -24.69
N ARG A 568 16.50 26.99 -25.77
CA ARG A 568 15.79 27.01 -27.05
C ARG A 568 14.38 26.46 -26.92
N HIS A 569 14.21 25.36 -26.18
CA HIS A 569 12.89 24.79 -25.91
C HIS A 569 11.99 25.75 -25.13
N GLU A 570 12.51 26.30 -24.03
CA GLU A 570 11.72 27.11 -23.12
C GLU A 570 11.37 28.50 -23.69
N LEU A 571 12.30 29.12 -24.40
CA LEU A 571 12.08 30.38 -25.11
C LEU A 571 11.04 30.20 -26.23
N ALA A 572 11.09 29.09 -26.98
CA ALA A 572 10.06 28.78 -27.97
C ALA A 572 8.68 28.60 -27.32
N ALA A 573 8.60 28.00 -26.13
CA ALA A 573 7.35 27.88 -25.38
C ALA A 573 6.84 29.25 -24.90
N ILE A 574 7.74 30.11 -24.38
CA ILE A 574 7.42 31.48 -23.97
C ILE A 574 6.87 32.29 -25.14
N LYS A 575 7.55 32.25 -26.29
CA LYS A 575 7.13 32.94 -27.52
C LYS A 575 5.72 32.51 -27.95
N ARG A 576 5.49 31.20 -28.11
CA ARG A 576 4.17 30.67 -28.50
C ARG A 576 3.07 31.10 -27.54
N ARG A 577 3.33 31.05 -26.23
CA ARG A 577 2.36 31.45 -25.21
C ARG A 577 2.06 32.95 -25.30
N PHE A 578 3.09 33.79 -25.45
CA PHE A 578 2.92 35.23 -25.59
C PHE A 578 2.09 35.57 -26.85
N GLU A 579 2.43 34.99 -27.99
CA GLU A 579 1.72 35.22 -29.26
C GLU A 579 0.26 34.74 -29.24
N GLN A 580 -0.07 33.76 -28.39
CA GLN A 580 -1.44 33.27 -28.21
C GLN A 580 -2.37 34.28 -27.50
N TYR A 581 -1.85 35.12 -26.60
CA TYR A 581 -2.66 36.03 -25.78
C TYR A 581 -2.64 37.49 -26.28
N PHE A 582 -1.72 37.85 -27.20
CA PHE A 582 -1.55 39.22 -27.69
C PHE A 582 -1.81 39.34 -29.20
N HIS A 583 -2.24 40.53 -29.63
CA HIS A 583 -2.51 40.85 -31.04
C HIS A 583 -1.26 40.64 -31.92
N PRO A 584 -1.40 40.23 -33.20
CA PRO A 584 -0.27 40.01 -34.12
C PRO A 584 0.77 41.14 -34.19
N ASP A 585 0.36 42.39 -34.03
CA ASP A 585 1.26 43.55 -34.07
C ASP A 585 2.26 43.60 -32.90
N ARG A 586 2.01 42.82 -31.84
CA ARG A 586 2.89 42.66 -30.68
C ARG A 586 3.64 41.34 -30.69
N HIS A 587 3.54 40.54 -31.76
CA HIS A 587 4.26 39.26 -31.84
C HIS A 587 5.77 39.49 -31.85
N LEU A 588 6.50 38.51 -31.30
CA LEU A 588 7.95 38.55 -31.28
C LEU A 588 8.50 38.26 -32.68
N THR A 589 9.70 38.76 -32.98
CA THR A 589 10.31 38.50 -34.28
C THR A 589 10.54 37.00 -34.50
N ILE A 590 10.58 36.57 -35.76
CA ILE A 590 10.70 35.14 -36.09
C ILE A 590 11.96 34.51 -35.47
N ASP A 591 13.04 35.30 -35.39
CA ASP A 591 14.35 34.95 -34.87
C ASP A 591 14.49 35.16 -33.35
N TRP A 592 13.49 35.68 -32.63
CA TRP A 592 13.61 35.96 -31.20
C TRP A 592 13.99 34.70 -30.38
N PRO A 593 14.94 34.79 -29.43
CA PRO A 593 15.68 36.00 -29.01
C PRO A 593 16.96 36.32 -29.82
N GLY A 594 17.25 35.55 -30.86
CA GLY A 594 18.46 35.63 -31.67
C GLY A 594 19.59 34.74 -31.13
N GLU A 595 20.51 34.34 -32.01
CA GLU A 595 21.60 33.44 -31.65
C GLU A 595 22.55 34.07 -30.61
N LYS A 596 22.91 35.34 -30.80
CA LYS A 596 23.78 36.07 -29.88
C LYS A 596 23.22 36.13 -28.47
N SER A 597 21.94 36.49 -28.32
CA SER A 597 21.26 36.54 -27.02
C SER A 597 21.18 35.16 -26.37
N THR A 598 20.95 34.11 -27.17
CA THR A 598 20.89 32.72 -26.70
C THR A 598 22.25 32.30 -26.14
N GLN A 599 23.35 32.58 -26.84
CA GLN A 599 24.69 32.23 -26.37
C GLN A 599 25.09 33.00 -25.10
N GLU A 600 24.72 34.28 -24.98
CA GLU A 600 24.91 35.03 -23.72
C GLU A 600 24.10 34.41 -22.57
N LEU A 601 22.86 33.99 -22.81
CA LEU A 601 22.04 33.28 -21.82
C LEU A 601 22.68 31.97 -21.37
N VAL A 602 23.20 31.17 -22.31
CA VAL A 602 23.90 29.92 -22.03
C VAL A 602 25.11 30.16 -21.15
N LYS A 603 25.93 31.15 -21.52
CA LYS A 603 27.12 31.53 -20.75
C LYS A 603 26.77 31.95 -19.32
N MET A 604 25.76 32.80 -19.14
CA MET A 604 25.30 33.25 -17.82
C MET A 604 24.74 32.12 -16.94
N ALA A 605 24.23 31.05 -17.55
CA ALA A 605 23.64 29.94 -16.82
C ALA A 605 24.62 28.79 -16.60
N THR A 606 25.80 28.80 -17.21
CA THR A 606 26.76 27.69 -17.11
C THR A 606 27.61 27.86 -15.85
N PRO A 607 27.72 26.85 -14.96
CA PRO A 607 27.34 25.44 -15.14
C PRO A 607 26.01 25.02 -14.48
N LEU A 608 25.11 25.95 -14.16
CA LEU A 608 23.97 25.76 -13.26
C LEU A 608 22.60 25.92 -13.93
N PHE A 609 21.95 24.77 -14.16
CA PHE A 609 20.58 24.71 -14.70
C PHE A 609 19.54 25.54 -13.94
N ILE A 610 19.71 25.73 -12.64
CA ILE A 610 18.79 26.58 -11.86
C ILE A 610 18.75 28.01 -12.38
N ILE A 611 19.87 28.54 -12.88
CA ILE A 611 19.93 29.90 -13.45
C ILE A 611 19.09 29.94 -14.72
N ALA A 612 19.29 29.00 -15.65
CA ALA A 612 18.51 28.91 -16.87
C ALA A 612 17.00 28.79 -16.59
N ALA A 613 16.62 27.92 -15.66
CA ALA A 613 15.22 27.74 -15.25
C ALA A 613 14.64 29.01 -14.60
N THR A 614 15.43 29.72 -13.78
CA THR A 614 15.00 30.97 -13.13
C THR A 614 14.78 32.06 -14.17
N ILE A 615 15.72 32.25 -15.12
CA ILE A 615 15.58 33.22 -16.21
C ILE A 615 14.31 32.92 -17.04
N CYS A 616 14.10 31.66 -17.42
CA CYS A 616 12.90 31.28 -18.17
C CYS A 616 11.60 31.58 -17.39
N ARG A 617 11.56 31.35 -16.07
CA ARG A 617 10.40 31.72 -15.23
C ARG A 617 10.18 33.23 -15.20
N MET A 618 11.24 34.04 -15.10
CA MET A 618 11.13 35.51 -15.12
C MET A 618 10.54 36.02 -16.44
N LEU A 619 10.96 35.44 -17.56
CA LEU A 619 10.45 35.75 -18.88
C LEU A 619 8.97 35.33 -19.06
N ARG A 620 8.52 34.26 -18.38
CA ARG A 620 7.11 33.81 -18.41
C ARG A 620 6.15 34.70 -17.61
N ASN A 621 6.59 35.34 -16.53
CA ASN A 621 5.69 36.09 -15.64
C ASN A 621 4.93 37.21 -16.37
N THR A 622 3.62 37.27 -16.19
CA THR A 622 2.72 38.22 -16.86
C THR A 622 2.84 39.62 -16.26
N GLY A 623 3.20 40.63 -17.06
CA GLY A 623 3.24 42.03 -16.64
C GLY A 623 4.08 42.97 -17.51
N CYS A 624 5.03 42.46 -18.29
CA CYS A 624 5.87 43.22 -19.23
C CYS A 624 6.21 42.37 -20.46
N ASP A 625 6.58 43.01 -21.57
CA ASP A 625 7.02 42.37 -22.81
C ASP A 625 8.27 41.48 -22.56
N PRO A 626 8.25 40.18 -22.93
CA PRO A 626 9.40 39.28 -22.81
C PRO A 626 10.68 39.83 -23.45
N LYS A 627 10.57 40.63 -24.52
CA LYS A 627 11.70 41.27 -25.19
C LYS A 627 12.38 42.30 -24.30
N GLU A 628 11.60 43.17 -23.65
CA GLU A 628 12.15 44.17 -22.72
C GLU A 628 12.78 43.51 -21.50
N LYS A 629 12.13 42.48 -20.95
CA LYS A 629 12.69 41.71 -19.83
C LYS A 629 14.02 41.07 -20.18
N LEU A 630 14.12 40.46 -21.36
CA LEU A 630 15.35 39.84 -21.82
C LEU A 630 16.49 40.87 -21.93
N ILE A 631 16.21 42.05 -22.51
CA ILE A 631 17.20 43.15 -22.59
C ILE A 631 17.69 43.53 -21.19
N ARG A 632 16.76 43.72 -20.23
CA ARG A 632 17.11 44.06 -18.84
C ARG A 632 17.97 42.99 -18.16
N ILE A 633 17.67 41.71 -18.37
CA ILE A 633 18.44 40.59 -17.82
C ILE A 633 19.88 40.65 -18.36
N LEU A 634 20.04 40.76 -19.68
CA LEU A 634 21.35 40.85 -20.34
C LEU A 634 22.14 42.09 -19.90
N GLU A 635 21.50 43.25 -19.76
CA GLU A 635 22.16 44.49 -19.32
C GLU A 635 22.60 44.42 -17.86
N SER A 636 21.76 43.90 -16.96
CA SER A 636 22.06 43.81 -15.53
C SER A 636 23.28 42.93 -15.24
N HIS A 637 23.46 41.84 -16.00
CA HIS A 637 24.56 40.90 -15.81
C HIS A 637 25.94 41.49 -16.13
N THR A 638 25.99 42.58 -16.91
CA THR A 638 27.25 43.30 -17.23
C THR A 638 27.69 44.29 -16.16
N ARG A 639 26.80 44.69 -15.23
CA ARG A 639 27.06 45.76 -14.24
C ARG A 639 27.63 45.28 -12.91
N ILE A 640 27.50 43.98 -12.59
CA ILE A 640 27.85 43.43 -11.27
C ILE A 640 29.22 42.75 -11.33
N SER A 641 30.28 43.45 -10.90
CA SER A 641 31.63 42.89 -10.78
C SER A 641 31.89 42.34 -9.38
N GLY A 642 32.32 41.08 -9.27
CA GLY A 642 32.80 40.48 -8.00
C GLY A 642 31.88 39.44 -7.32
N ALA A 643 30.63 39.30 -7.78
CA ALA A 643 29.70 38.26 -7.30
C ALA A 643 29.76 36.98 -8.16
N SER A 644 29.44 35.82 -7.57
CA SER A 644 29.24 34.53 -8.28
C SER A 644 28.02 34.58 -9.20
N GLU A 645 27.93 33.69 -10.20
CA GLU A 645 26.84 33.74 -11.20
C GLU A 645 25.45 33.47 -10.62
N ILE A 646 25.36 32.63 -9.58
CA ILE A 646 24.11 32.41 -8.82
C ILE A 646 23.69 33.72 -8.13
N GLU A 647 24.63 34.37 -7.45
CA GLU A 647 24.39 35.64 -6.75
C GLU A 647 23.92 36.71 -7.74
N ARG A 648 24.58 36.84 -8.90
CA ARG A 648 24.15 37.79 -9.96
C ARG A 648 22.73 37.52 -10.43
N THR A 649 22.38 36.25 -10.65
CA THR A 649 21.01 35.89 -11.09
C THR A 649 19.97 36.29 -10.05
N TYR A 650 20.24 36.04 -8.76
CA TYR A 650 19.31 36.44 -7.69
C TYR A 650 19.29 37.94 -7.47
N ILE A 651 20.42 38.63 -7.57
CA ILE A 651 20.48 40.10 -7.54
C ILE A 651 19.63 40.66 -8.70
N THR A 652 19.75 40.13 -9.92
CA THR A 652 18.90 40.55 -11.05
C THR A 652 17.41 40.33 -10.77
N VAL A 653 17.02 39.22 -10.12
CA VAL A 653 15.62 38.99 -9.69
C VAL A 653 15.17 40.04 -8.67
N LEU A 654 16.03 40.39 -7.72
CA LEU A 654 15.71 41.31 -6.62
C LEU A 654 15.74 42.77 -7.05
N ASP A 655 16.67 43.17 -7.91
CA ASP A 655 16.79 44.52 -8.46
C ASP A 655 15.55 44.89 -9.28
N GLN A 656 14.95 43.93 -9.99
CA GLN A 656 13.69 44.15 -10.71
C GLN A 656 12.54 44.63 -9.82
N LEU A 657 12.61 44.41 -8.50
CA LEU A 657 11.62 44.88 -7.54
C LEU A 657 11.78 46.36 -7.20
N LEU A 658 12.96 46.92 -7.42
CA LEU A 658 13.34 48.27 -6.99
C LEU A 658 13.30 49.30 -8.13
N VAL A 659 13.35 48.85 -9.39
CA VAL A 659 13.59 49.69 -10.58
C VAL A 659 12.64 50.88 -10.73
N ASP A 660 11.38 50.74 -10.33
CA ASP A 660 10.34 51.78 -10.50
C ASP A 660 9.89 52.42 -9.16
N LEU A 661 10.64 52.19 -8.08
CA LEU A 661 10.29 52.65 -6.72
C LEU A 661 11.17 53.83 -6.30
N SER A 662 10.57 54.81 -5.63
CA SER A 662 11.31 55.88 -4.93
C SER A 662 12.03 55.36 -3.68
N ASP A 663 13.03 56.11 -3.18
CA ASP A 663 13.87 55.67 -2.05
C ASP A 663 13.07 55.23 -0.81
N TRP A 664 11.94 55.88 -0.52
CA TRP A 664 11.09 55.51 0.61
C TRP A 664 10.30 54.21 0.34
N GLU A 665 9.83 54.00 -0.90
CA GLU A 665 9.12 52.79 -1.33
C GLU A 665 10.07 51.60 -1.38
N GLN A 666 11.31 51.81 -1.80
CA GLN A 666 12.36 50.80 -1.76
C GLN A 666 12.60 50.32 -0.33
N LYS A 667 12.70 51.25 0.62
CA LYS A 667 12.90 50.93 2.03
C LYS A 667 11.73 50.14 2.63
N ASP A 668 10.49 50.57 2.38
CA ASP A 668 9.29 49.84 2.84
C ASP A 668 9.21 48.43 2.22
N MET A 669 9.54 48.32 0.93
CA MET A 669 9.57 47.03 0.23
C MET A 669 10.63 46.09 0.83
N ILE A 670 11.84 46.59 1.10
CA ILE A 670 12.93 45.82 1.71
C ILE A 670 12.54 45.33 3.11
N ASP A 671 11.99 46.22 3.95
CA ASP A 671 11.58 45.86 5.31
C ASP A 671 10.50 44.77 5.30
N GLU A 672 9.58 44.84 4.34
CA GLU A 672 8.54 43.81 4.15
C GLU A 672 9.09 42.52 3.59
N PHE A 673 10.03 42.60 2.66
CA PHE A 673 10.75 41.45 2.12
C PHE A 673 11.44 40.68 3.25
N GLN A 674 12.23 41.37 4.08
CA GLN A 674 12.94 40.74 5.19
C GLN A 674 11.97 40.10 6.21
N LYS A 675 10.81 40.72 6.46
CA LYS A 675 9.79 40.14 7.35
C LYS A 675 9.12 38.91 6.73
N ILE A 676 8.65 38.99 5.48
CA ILE A 676 7.86 37.93 4.85
C ILE A 676 8.79 36.82 4.32
N ILE A 677 9.70 37.16 3.41
CA ILE A 677 10.62 36.20 2.80
C ILE A 677 11.62 35.68 3.82
N GLY A 678 12.16 36.56 4.68
CA GLY A 678 13.05 36.12 5.76
C GLY A 678 12.39 35.11 6.70
N THR A 679 11.09 35.27 6.99
CA THR A 679 10.34 34.26 7.74
C THR A 679 10.20 32.96 6.95
N ILE A 680 9.78 33.02 5.68
CA ILE A 680 9.58 31.83 4.83
C ILE A 680 10.84 30.96 4.77
N ILE A 681 12.02 31.56 4.61
CA ILE A 681 13.28 30.80 4.47
C ILE A 681 13.81 30.21 5.79
N ASN A 682 13.31 30.67 6.94
CA ASN A 682 13.75 30.25 8.27
C ASN A 682 12.72 29.42 9.04
N LEU A 683 11.52 29.23 8.49
CA LEU A 683 10.49 28.35 9.07
C LEU A 683 10.94 26.89 9.03
N ALA A 684 10.85 26.20 10.17
CA ALA A 684 11.10 24.77 10.25
C ALA A 684 10.07 23.95 9.46
N THR A 685 8.81 24.39 9.49
CA THR A 685 7.70 23.83 8.70
C THR A 685 7.09 24.96 7.86
N PRO A 686 7.03 24.84 6.53
CA PRO A 686 6.42 25.84 5.65
C PRO A 686 4.97 26.14 6.02
N LEU A 687 4.57 27.42 5.94
CA LEU A 687 3.23 27.88 6.28
C LEU A 687 2.45 28.31 5.03
N SER A 688 1.13 28.18 5.08
CA SER A 688 0.24 28.77 4.07
C SER A 688 0.24 30.29 4.15
N THR A 689 -0.19 30.96 3.08
CA THR A 689 -0.28 32.43 3.05
C THR A 689 -1.16 32.98 4.16
N ALA A 690 -2.25 32.28 4.51
CA ALA A 690 -3.12 32.64 5.62
C ALA A 690 -2.44 32.50 6.98
N SER A 691 -1.74 31.39 7.22
CA SER A 691 -1.01 31.13 8.46
C SER A 691 0.18 32.08 8.63
N LEU A 692 0.88 32.41 7.54
CA LEU A 692 1.98 33.37 7.53
C LEU A 692 1.49 34.80 7.82
N ALA A 693 0.41 35.24 7.17
CA ALA A 693 -0.24 36.52 7.43
C ALA A 693 -0.65 36.64 8.91
N ASN A 694 -1.23 35.58 9.46
CA ASN A 694 -1.57 35.52 10.87
C ASN A 694 -0.31 35.60 11.74
N LEU A 695 0.68 34.74 11.53
CA LEU A 695 1.89 34.72 12.35
C LEU A 695 2.55 36.10 12.41
N LEU A 696 2.70 36.77 11.27
CA LEU A 696 3.39 38.07 11.17
C LEU A 696 2.51 39.27 11.53
N GLY A 697 1.19 39.10 11.65
CA GLY A 697 0.26 40.21 11.84
C GLY A 697 0.18 41.14 10.62
N ILE A 698 0.46 40.62 9.42
CA ILE A 698 0.43 41.37 8.16
C ILE A 698 -0.86 40.99 7.41
N PRO A 699 -1.61 41.95 6.82
CA PRO A 699 -2.80 41.63 6.04
C PRO A 699 -2.50 40.63 4.92
N LYS A 700 -3.33 39.58 4.78
CA LYS A 700 -3.12 38.53 3.78
C LYS A 700 -2.92 39.08 2.36
N LYS A 701 -3.72 40.08 1.95
CA LYS A 701 -3.58 40.73 0.65
C LYS A 701 -2.18 41.31 0.42
N LYS A 702 -1.54 41.82 1.47
CA LYS A 702 -0.19 42.39 1.44
C LYS A 702 0.86 41.29 1.33
N VAL A 703 0.65 40.16 2.00
CA VAL A 703 1.48 38.95 1.84
C VAL A 703 1.38 38.41 0.41
N ASP A 704 0.15 38.19 -0.08
CA ASP A 704 -0.10 37.69 -1.45
C ASP A 704 0.56 38.62 -2.49
N SER A 705 0.33 39.94 -2.39
CA SER A 705 0.92 40.91 -3.32
C SER A 705 2.44 40.90 -3.33
N ARG A 706 3.08 40.58 -2.19
CA ARG A 706 4.55 40.49 -2.13
C ARG A 706 5.03 39.19 -2.75
N LEU A 707 4.36 38.08 -2.48
CA LEU A 707 4.69 36.78 -3.04
C LEU A 707 4.52 36.71 -4.56
N ASP A 708 3.61 37.51 -5.14
CA ASP A 708 3.41 37.61 -6.58
C ASP A 708 4.67 38.01 -7.36
N PHE A 709 5.58 38.74 -6.73
CA PHE A 709 6.84 39.12 -7.38
C PHE A 709 7.89 38.00 -7.38
N PHE A 710 7.69 36.95 -6.59
CA PHE A 710 8.69 35.90 -6.33
C PHE A 710 8.33 34.53 -6.88
N HIS A 711 7.32 34.40 -7.75
CA HIS A 711 6.97 33.13 -8.40
C HIS A 711 8.14 32.46 -9.17
N SER A 712 9.21 33.19 -9.49
CA SER A 712 10.42 32.64 -10.12
C SER A 712 11.28 31.81 -9.16
N VAL A 713 11.23 32.10 -7.86
CA VAL A 713 12.06 31.48 -6.79
C VAL A 713 11.23 30.84 -5.67
N LEU A 714 9.94 31.15 -5.58
CA LEU A 714 8.96 30.58 -4.65
C LEU A 714 7.86 29.82 -5.41
N SER A 715 7.42 28.72 -4.82
CA SER A 715 6.20 28.03 -5.18
C SER A 715 5.08 28.53 -4.26
N VAL A 716 4.20 29.34 -4.84
CA VAL A 716 3.02 29.88 -4.15
C VAL A 716 1.81 29.11 -4.69
N PRO A 717 1.19 28.23 -3.89
CA PRO A 717 0.05 27.43 -4.34
C PRO A 717 -1.22 28.28 -4.47
N GLU A 718 -2.12 27.90 -5.39
CA GLU A 718 -3.43 28.53 -5.54
C GLU A 718 -4.37 28.17 -4.37
N ASP A 719 -4.22 26.98 -3.79
CA ASP A 719 -4.96 26.58 -2.60
C ASP A 719 -4.45 27.34 -1.36
N PRO A 720 -5.30 28.14 -0.67
CA PRO A 720 -4.90 28.91 0.51
C PRO A 720 -4.52 28.05 1.73
N LYS A 721 -4.76 26.73 1.70
CA LYS A 721 -4.35 25.79 2.75
C LYS A 721 -2.97 25.21 2.51
N GLU A 722 -2.48 25.22 1.28
CA GLU A 722 -1.14 24.72 0.97
C GLU A 722 -0.05 25.73 1.38
N PRO A 723 1.13 25.24 1.79
CA PRO A 723 2.21 26.12 2.22
C PRO A 723 2.98 26.74 1.05
N VAL A 724 3.44 27.97 1.27
CA VAL A 724 4.41 28.64 0.39
C VAL A 724 5.78 27.98 0.56
N ARG A 725 6.44 27.64 -0.54
CA ARG A 725 7.71 26.91 -0.52
C ARG A 725 8.79 27.62 -1.32
N LEU A 726 10.04 27.40 -0.95
CA LEU A 726 11.17 27.72 -1.83
C LEU A 726 11.19 26.72 -3.00
N LEU A 727 11.39 27.20 -4.22
CA LEU A 727 11.61 26.30 -5.36
C LEU A 727 12.96 25.61 -5.26
N HIS A 728 13.93 26.24 -4.59
CA HIS A 728 15.26 25.70 -4.44
C HIS A 728 16.02 26.32 -3.26
N LEU A 729 16.75 25.50 -2.50
CA LEU A 729 17.50 25.94 -1.31
C LEU A 729 18.61 26.97 -1.61
N SER A 730 19.18 27.02 -2.82
CA SER A 730 20.23 28.01 -3.11
C SER A 730 19.76 29.46 -2.98
N PHE A 731 18.45 29.72 -3.12
CA PHE A 731 17.92 31.06 -2.88
C PHE A 731 17.98 31.44 -1.40
N ARG A 732 17.69 30.48 -0.50
CA ARG A 732 17.93 30.66 0.93
C ARG A 732 19.41 30.87 1.21
N ASP A 733 20.26 29.97 0.71
CA ASP A 733 21.71 30.00 0.94
C ASP A 733 22.32 31.34 0.49
N PHE A 734 21.79 31.91 -0.60
CA PHE A 734 22.10 33.27 -1.05
C PHE A 734 21.68 34.32 -0.01
N LEU A 735 20.39 34.39 0.36
CA LEU A 735 19.85 35.43 1.24
C LEU A 735 20.45 35.45 2.65
N VAL A 736 20.93 34.31 3.16
CA VAL A 736 21.58 34.22 4.48
C VAL A 736 23.11 34.27 4.42
N GLY A 737 23.69 34.31 3.23
CA GLY A 737 25.12 34.14 2.99
C GLY A 737 26.00 35.22 3.66
N SER A 738 27.19 34.81 4.12
CA SER A 738 28.16 35.70 4.77
C SER A 738 28.86 36.70 3.83
N HIS A 739 28.68 36.57 2.50
CA HIS A 739 29.26 37.48 1.51
C HIS A 739 28.74 38.93 1.68
N PHE A 740 27.54 39.08 2.24
CA PHE A 740 26.98 40.40 2.60
C PHE A 740 27.65 41.06 3.81
N LYS A 741 28.46 40.32 4.60
CA LYS A 741 29.25 40.89 5.71
C LYS A 741 30.62 41.43 5.26
N GLN A 742 31.08 41.11 4.06
CA GLN A 742 32.42 41.47 3.57
C GLN A 742 32.43 42.68 2.61
N HIS A 743 31.31 42.97 1.95
CA HIS A 743 31.14 44.18 1.16
C HIS A 743 30.48 45.25 2.05
N GLY A 744 31.15 46.38 2.28
CA GLY A 744 30.75 47.45 3.20
C GLY A 744 29.45 48.20 2.86
N ASP A 745 28.67 47.68 1.92
CA ASP A 745 27.31 48.08 1.62
C ASP A 745 26.49 46.77 1.65
N GLY A 746 25.99 46.43 2.85
CA GLY A 746 25.21 45.21 3.04
C GLY A 746 24.08 45.17 2.03
N SER A 747 23.91 44.07 1.29
CA SER A 747 22.87 44.05 0.27
C SER A 747 21.52 44.36 0.89
N LEU A 748 20.74 45.17 0.17
CA LEU A 748 19.41 45.60 0.56
C LEU A 748 18.48 44.43 0.93
N PHE A 749 18.77 43.21 0.46
CA PHE A 749 17.93 42.02 0.65
C PHE A 749 18.53 40.96 1.58
N TRP A 750 19.66 41.24 2.26
CA TRP A 750 20.25 40.30 3.21
C TRP A 750 19.28 39.99 4.36
N VAL A 751 19.24 38.72 4.79
CA VAL A 751 18.44 38.26 5.92
C VAL A 751 19.35 37.80 7.05
N ASP A 752 19.28 38.48 8.20
CA ASP A 752 19.93 38.04 9.43
C ASP A 752 19.13 36.88 10.06
N GLU A 753 19.69 35.67 10.04
CA GLU A 753 19.05 34.47 10.61
C GLU A 753 18.74 34.63 12.11
N ILE A 754 19.63 35.28 12.88
CA ILE A 754 19.47 35.41 14.32
C ILE A 754 18.30 36.34 14.64
N GLU A 755 18.24 37.50 13.99
CA GLU A 755 17.14 38.46 14.21
C GLU A 755 15.81 37.93 13.64
N CYS A 756 15.86 37.19 12.53
CA CYS A 756 14.69 36.53 11.97
C CYS A 756 14.14 35.46 12.94
N HIS A 757 14.98 34.58 13.48
CA HIS A 757 14.57 33.59 14.48
C HIS A 757 13.95 34.22 15.72
N LYS A 758 14.52 35.32 16.23
CA LYS A 758 13.96 36.09 17.34
C LYS A 758 12.60 36.68 17.00
N THR A 759 12.42 37.19 15.78
CA THR A 759 11.15 37.72 15.28
C THR A 759 10.08 36.63 15.20
N ILE A 760 10.42 35.48 14.61
CA ILE A 760 9.53 34.31 14.51
C ILE A 760 9.13 33.82 15.90
N ALA A 761 10.09 33.66 16.82
CA ALA A 761 9.83 33.21 18.18
C ALA A 761 8.88 34.17 18.93
N THR A 762 9.10 35.48 18.78
CA THR A 762 8.24 36.51 19.37
C THR A 762 6.82 36.46 18.79
N ALA A 763 6.70 36.29 17.46
CA ALA A 763 5.42 36.16 16.78
C ALA A 763 4.65 34.90 17.22
N CYS A 764 5.33 33.76 17.34
CA CYS A 764 4.75 32.52 17.86
C CYS A 764 4.25 32.71 19.30
N LEU A 765 5.05 33.33 20.17
CA LEU A 765 4.67 33.59 21.56
C LEU A 765 3.44 34.50 21.64
N LYS A 766 3.41 35.61 20.89
CA LYS A 766 2.22 36.49 20.82
C LYS A 766 0.97 35.71 20.43
N ARG A 767 1.07 34.88 19.38
CA ARG A 767 -0.05 34.05 18.94
C ARG A 767 -0.51 33.03 19.97
N LEU A 768 0.43 32.40 20.69
CA LEU A 768 0.11 31.52 21.81
C LEU A 768 -0.61 32.29 22.92
N PHE A 769 -0.15 33.49 23.28
CA PHE A 769 -0.81 34.32 24.30
C PHE A 769 -2.21 34.82 23.88
N ASP A 770 -2.42 35.10 22.59
CA ASP A 770 -3.73 35.55 22.08
C ASP A 770 -4.78 34.42 22.03
N THR A 771 -4.35 33.17 21.95
CA THR A 771 -5.23 32.01 21.71
C THR A 771 -5.34 31.06 22.90
N LEU A 772 -4.30 30.94 23.72
CA LEU A 772 -4.32 30.12 24.92
C LEU A 772 -5.09 30.85 26.02
N ARG A 773 -6.24 30.29 26.37
CA ARG A 773 -6.97 30.62 27.59
C ARG A 773 -6.88 29.46 28.58
N LYS A 774 -6.92 29.77 29.87
CA LYS A 774 -7.08 28.76 30.92
C LYS A 774 -8.39 28.00 30.65
N ASP A 775 -8.31 26.68 30.65
CA ASP A 775 -9.43 25.79 30.29
C ASP A 775 -9.93 26.00 28.85
N ILE A 776 -9.10 25.58 27.87
CA ILE A 776 -9.41 25.72 26.44
C ILE A 776 -10.73 25.03 26.04
N CYS A 777 -11.11 23.98 26.77
CA CYS A 777 -12.27 23.14 26.53
C CYS A 777 -13.54 23.59 27.29
N GLY A 778 -13.45 24.56 28.21
CA GLY A 778 -14.60 25.04 28.99
C GLY A 778 -15.21 23.94 29.89
N LEU A 779 -14.37 23.08 30.48
CA LEU A 779 -14.82 22.02 31.36
C LEU A 779 -15.05 22.59 32.76
N GLU A 780 -16.33 22.80 33.10
CA GLU A 780 -16.76 23.42 34.37
C GLU A 780 -16.45 22.61 35.64
N ASP A 781 -15.83 21.42 35.56
CA ASP A 781 -15.52 20.64 36.74
C ASP A 781 -14.26 19.79 36.56
N PHE A 782 -13.17 20.17 37.25
CA PHE A 782 -12.03 19.28 37.42
C PHE A 782 -12.41 18.26 38.48
N GLY A 783 -13.04 17.16 38.04
CA GLY A 783 -13.29 16.01 38.90
C GLY A 783 -12.00 15.52 39.55
N GLY A 784 -11.80 15.92 40.81
CA GLY A 784 -11.20 15.13 41.89
C GLY A 784 -9.83 14.47 41.70
N TYR A 785 -9.00 14.85 40.73
CA TYR A 785 -7.62 14.39 40.66
C TYR A 785 -6.65 15.58 40.61
N GLU A 786 -5.95 15.79 41.73
CA GLU A 786 -4.80 16.68 41.82
C GLU A 786 -3.76 16.34 40.74
N LEU A 787 -3.75 17.12 39.66
CA LEU A 787 -2.61 17.22 38.76
C LEU A 787 -1.67 18.31 39.29
N GLN A 788 -0.73 17.91 40.15
CA GLN A 788 0.45 18.72 40.53
C GLN A 788 1.40 19.05 39.36
N LEU A 789 0.99 18.91 38.09
CA LEU A 789 1.89 18.90 36.93
C LEU A 789 1.73 20.05 35.92
N PHE A 790 0.86 21.05 36.14
CA PHE A 790 0.74 22.18 35.21
C PHE A 790 0.65 23.58 35.86
N LYS A 791 1.41 23.81 36.94
CA LYS A 791 1.69 25.19 37.43
C LYS A 791 3.19 25.44 37.46
N LYS A 792 3.77 25.76 36.30
CA LYS A 792 4.90 26.69 36.06
C LYS A 792 5.48 26.43 34.67
N ILE A 793 5.08 27.24 33.69
CA ILE A 793 5.95 27.53 32.55
C ILE A 793 6.69 28.80 32.92
N SER A 794 7.95 28.66 33.32
CA SER A 794 8.88 29.78 33.46
C SER A 794 9.66 29.89 32.17
N ILE A 795 9.49 30.98 31.43
CA ILE A 795 10.35 31.30 30.29
C ILE A 795 11.66 31.84 30.87
N ILE A 796 12.75 31.08 30.73
CA ILE A 796 14.10 31.51 31.06
C ILE A 796 14.78 31.91 29.75
N THR A 797 15.08 33.19 29.57
CA THR A 797 16.01 33.65 28.53
C THR A 797 17.41 33.78 29.14
N TYR A 798 18.41 33.22 28.46
CA TYR A 798 19.81 33.31 28.87
C TYR A 798 20.44 34.56 28.23
N ASN A 799 20.90 35.50 29.05
CA ASN A 799 21.71 36.63 28.60
C ASN A 799 23.19 36.21 28.66
N PRO A 800 23.95 36.17 27.55
CA PRO A 800 25.33 35.67 27.54
C PRO A 800 26.32 36.48 28.38
N MET A 801 25.93 37.65 28.89
CA MET A 801 26.80 38.59 29.62
C MET A 801 26.53 38.69 31.13
N SER A 802 25.54 37.98 31.68
CA SER A 802 25.25 38.02 33.13
C SER A 802 24.85 36.65 33.68
N SER A 803 25.58 36.17 34.69
CA SER A 803 25.41 34.86 35.33
C SER A 803 24.19 34.75 36.26
N THR A 804 23.14 35.54 36.04
CA THR A 804 21.90 35.50 36.82
C THR A 804 20.67 35.59 35.91
N PRO A 805 19.72 34.63 35.99
CA PRO A 805 18.50 34.65 35.20
C PRO A 805 17.52 35.72 35.72
N VAL A 806 16.98 36.55 34.81
CA VAL A 806 15.96 37.56 35.12
C VAL A 806 14.58 37.01 34.76
N VAL A 807 13.69 36.93 35.75
CA VAL A 807 12.29 36.50 35.59
C VAL A 807 11.42 37.71 35.27
N ILE A 808 10.83 37.74 34.07
CA ILE A 808 9.93 38.83 33.64
C ILE A 808 8.48 38.31 33.67
N GLY A 809 7.86 38.33 34.86
CA GLY A 809 6.40 38.27 35.03
C GLY A 809 5.81 36.94 35.53
N TYR A 810 4.79 37.07 36.39
CA TYR A 810 3.89 35.99 36.84
C TYR A 810 2.49 36.25 36.26
N THR A 811 1.81 35.23 35.76
CA THR A 811 0.38 35.28 35.44
C THR A 811 -0.44 34.87 36.68
N THR A 812 -1.37 35.73 37.10
CA THR A 812 -2.53 35.35 37.94
C THR A 812 -3.66 34.82 37.08
#